data_AF-A0A8T2RH13-F1
#
_entry.id   AF-A0A8T2RH13-F1
#
_cell.length_a   1.000
_cell.length_b   1.000
_cell.length_c   1.000
_cell.angle_alpha   90.00
_cell.angle_beta   90.00
_cell.angle_gamma   90.00
#
_symmetry.space_group_name_H-M   'P 1'
#
loop_
_entity.id
_entity.type
_entity.pdbx_description
1 polymer ?
#
loop_
_entity_poly.entity_id
_entity_poly.type
_entity_poly.pdbx_seq_one_letter_code
_entity_poly.pdbx_strand_id
1 'polypeptide(L)'
;MVVIQGGIGPTGLSSEDLHVLDLTQVRPRWHRVAVQGPGPGPRYGHVMALVGQRFLLAIGGNDGNATLADVWSLDTTAKPYEWKRVEPEGECPSPSMYATASARGDGLLLLCGGRDASGVSLSGAYGLAKHRDGRWEWAFAPGVAPSSRYQHAATFVNARLHVMGGSQGRGRIVEDASDVAVLDTAAGAWLDRKGVVTYPRPGRRHGQDSPGADSPTELTRRCRHAAASVGSMVYVYGGLRNGVLLDDMLVADDSAATETIAGSISSLASNGRIPHSHATTRTEPQASLPMMDGSMRSSNGDSEMHVDDISERHQSQARRSSKAVESLVEASAAEAEAISAALERARQSNGKLEQGGRFESDVQDVNALPKLPTTNSLSKVVASTESGGALGGLVQLSIDQFENEGRRVSYGTPENASEARKPVDRQIPVCNVSKKVISQLLRPRGWKPPLHRQFILDCNEIVELCECAERIFSMEPTVLQLRAPVKIFGDLHGQFGDLMRLFDEYGSPSTAGDISYIDYLFLGDYVDRGQHSLETITLLLALKVEYPRNVHLIRGNHEAADINALFGFRIECVERMGEREGGFVWRRINQLFDWLPLAALIENKIICMHGGIGRSISHVGQIESLQRPITMETGSVVLMDLLWSDPTENDSVEGLRPNARGPGLVTFGPDRVLEFCKNNDLQLIIRAHECVMDGFERFAQGHLITLFSATNYCGTANNAGAILVLGRDLIVVPKLIHPLPPALTSPDFSPDRLVEDTWMQELNSQRPPTPTRGRPLPSTDHDSVAWI
;
A
#
# COMPACT_ATOMS: atom_id res chain seq x y z
N MET A 1 -9.89 13.95 -13.70
CA MET A 1 -10.95 14.91 -14.12
C MET A 1 -10.98 16.05 -13.12
N VAL A 2 -11.36 17.27 -13.52
CA VAL A 2 -11.55 18.40 -12.60
C VAL A 2 -13.04 18.72 -12.53
N VAL A 3 -13.59 18.86 -11.34
CA VAL A 3 -15.02 19.17 -11.14
C VAL A 3 -15.15 20.55 -10.53
N ILE A 4 -16.03 21.39 -11.08
CA ILE A 4 -16.33 22.73 -10.57
C ILE A 4 -17.83 22.93 -10.48
N GLN A 5 -18.24 23.69 -9.46
CA GLN A 5 -19.63 24.07 -9.22
C GLN A 5 -19.66 25.43 -8.50
N GLY A 6 -20.62 26.30 -8.85
CA GLY A 6 -20.80 27.59 -8.21
C GLY A 6 -19.63 28.57 -8.38
N GLY A 7 -19.52 29.51 -7.43
CA GLY A 7 -18.53 30.59 -7.45
C GLY A 7 -19.17 31.98 -7.51
N ILE A 8 -18.31 33.00 -7.58
CA ILE A 8 -18.71 34.41 -7.67
C ILE A 8 -17.86 35.10 -8.73
N GLY A 9 -18.52 35.84 -9.62
CA GLY A 9 -17.89 36.62 -10.68
C GLY A 9 -18.32 38.09 -10.65
N PRO A 10 -17.90 38.89 -11.65
CA PRO A 10 -18.25 40.31 -11.75
C PRO A 10 -19.76 40.57 -11.82
N THR A 11 -20.53 39.59 -12.30
CA THR A 11 -21.98 39.65 -12.47
C THR A 11 -22.77 39.06 -11.29
N GLY A 12 -22.10 38.73 -10.18
CA GLY A 12 -22.71 38.10 -9.00
C GLY A 12 -22.41 36.60 -8.91
N LEU A 13 -23.32 35.85 -8.28
CA LEU A 13 -23.16 34.41 -8.07
C LEU A 13 -23.21 33.66 -9.41
N SER A 14 -22.30 32.69 -9.57
CA SER A 14 -22.33 31.75 -10.68
C SER A 14 -23.49 30.76 -10.53
N SER A 15 -23.94 30.15 -11.63
CA SER A 15 -24.98 29.11 -11.57
C SER A 15 -24.50 27.92 -10.73
N GLU A 16 -25.46 27.15 -10.22
CA GLU A 16 -25.18 25.92 -9.47
C GLU A 16 -24.80 24.72 -10.37
N ASP A 17 -24.57 24.96 -11.65
CA ASP A 17 -24.28 23.93 -12.63
C ASP A 17 -22.97 23.21 -12.33
N LEU A 18 -23.01 21.89 -12.49
CA LEU A 18 -21.84 21.04 -12.30
C LEU A 18 -21.11 20.86 -13.64
N HIS A 19 -19.84 21.23 -13.67
CA HIS A 19 -18.99 21.10 -14.86
C HIS A 19 -17.79 20.20 -14.58
N VAL A 20 -17.43 19.38 -15.56
CA VAL A 20 -16.31 18.44 -15.50
C VAL A 20 -15.35 18.68 -16.65
N LEU A 21 -14.08 18.91 -16.34
CA LEU A 21 -12.99 18.90 -17.30
C LEU A 21 -12.47 17.46 -17.43
N ASP A 22 -12.70 16.89 -18.60
CA ASP A 22 -12.15 15.59 -18.98
C ASP A 22 -10.70 15.79 -19.46
N LEU A 23 -9.76 15.19 -18.74
CA LEU A 23 -8.33 15.21 -19.04
C LEU A 23 -7.85 13.91 -19.71
N THR A 24 -8.74 12.93 -19.92
CA THR A 24 -8.39 11.63 -20.52
C THR A 24 -8.22 11.72 -22.04
N GLN A 25 -8.79 12.76 -22.66
CA GLN A 25 -8.66 13.03 -24.08
C GLN A 25 -7.41 13.86 -24.35
N VAL A 26 -6.81 13.65 -25.54
CA VAL A 26 -5.64 14.41 -26.03
C VAL A 26 -5.88 15.93 -25.98
N ARG A 27 -7.13 16.37 -26.12
CA ARG A 27 -7.55 17.76 -25.91
C ARG A 27 -8.56 17.82 -24.76
N PRO A 28 -8.22 18.46 -23.63
CA PRO A 28 -9.13 18.63 -22.52
C PRO A 28 -10.43 19.30 -22.94
N ARG A 29 -11.57 18.80 -22.44
CA ARG A 29 -12.90 19.35 -22.74
C ARG A 29 -13.76 19.48 -21.51
N TRP A 30 -14.46 20.61 -21.41
CA TRP A 30 -15.48 20.84 -20.40
C TRP A 30 -16.81 20.22 -20.82
N HIS A 31 -17.43 19.51 -19.90
CA HIS A 31 -18.76 18.92 -20.03
C HIS A 31 -19.63 19.46 -18.90
N ARG A 32 -20.87 19.84 -19.21
CA ARG A 32 -21.88 20.10 -18.18
C ARG A 32 -22.51 18.76 -17.80
N VAL A 33 -22.57 18.47 -16.51
CA VAL A 33 -23.23 17.28 -15.98
C VAL A 33 -24.70 17.60 -15.79
N ALA A 34 -25.57 16.77 -16.37
CA ALA A 34 -27.01 16.88 -16.13
C ALA A 34 -27.33 16.32 -14.75
N VAL A 35 -27.81 17.18 -13.85
CA VAL A 35 -28.23 16.83 -12.50
C VAL A 35 -29.73 17.11 -12.38
N GLN A 36 -30.47 16.17 -11.78
CA GLN A 36 -31.92 16.28 -11.55
C GLN A 36 -32.23 16.79 -10.14
N GLY A 37 -33.37 17.45 -10.02
CA GLY A 37 -33.87 17.97 -8.74
C GLY A 37 -33.15 19.24 -8.26
N PRO A 38 -33.50 19.71 -7.05
CA PRO A 38 -32.87 20.87 -6.44
C PRO A 38 -31.43 20.53 -6.03
N GLY A 39 -30.50 21.42 -6.36
CA GLY A 39 -29.12 21.33 -5.91
C GLY A 39 -28.86 22.18 -4.65
N PRO A 40 -27.58 22.29 -4.26
CA PRO A 40 -27.14 23.24 -3.23
C PRO A 40 -27.42 24.71 -3.62
N GLY A 41 -27.82 25.03 -4.84
CA GLY A 41 -28.09 26.42 -5.23
C GLY A 41 -26.82 27.24 -5.45
N PRO A 42 -26.95 28.45 -6.05
CA PRO A 42 -25.84 29.36 -6.30
C PRO A 42 -25.15 29.78 -5.01
N ARG A 43 -23.83 29.53 -4.90
CA ARG A 43 -23.04 29.87 -3.72
C ARG A 43 -21.56 30.01 -4.03
N TYR A 44 -20.82 30.72 -3.19
CA TYR A 44 -19.36 30.84 -3.28
C TYR A 44 -18.67 30.52 -1.96
N GLY A 45 -17.37 30.23 -2.03
CA GLY A 45 -16.57 29.90 -0.85
C GLY A 45 -17.04 28.63 -0.13
N HIS A 46 -17.83 27.79 -0.79
CA HIS A 46 -18.18 26.47 -0.30
C HIS A 46 -17.02 25.51 -0.54
N VAL A 47 -17.01 24.41 0.20
CA VAL A 47 -16.10 23.30 -0.03
C VAL A 47 -16.73 22.36 -1.06
N MET A 48 -15.90 21.88 -1.99
CA MET A 48 -16.20 20.77 -2.88
C MET A 48 -15.16 19.68 -2.65
N ALA A 49 -15.59 18.49 -2.26
CA ALA A 49 -14.68 17.38 -1.99
C ALA A 49 -15.28 16.05 -2.48
N LEU A 50 -14.46 15.22 -3.11
CA LEU A 50 -14.84 13.86 -3.48
C LEU A 50 -14.44 12.93 -2.33
N VAL A 51 -15.44 12.43 -1.61
CA VAL A 51 -15.25 11.55 -0.45
C VAL A 51 -15.38 10.09 -0.87
N GLY A 52 -14.38 9.30 -0.50
CA GLY A 52 -14.29 7.88 -0.82
C GLY A 52 -14.30 7.57 -2.32
N GLN A 53 -13.99 8.54 -3.18
CA GLN A 53 -14.11 8.39 -4.65
C GLN A 53 -15.54 8.16 -5.17
N ARG A 54 -16.58 8.36 -4.35
CA ARG A 54 -17.98 8.17 -4.75
C ARG A 54 -18.85 9.38 -4.51
N PHE A 55 -18.80 9.97 -3.33
CA PHE A 55 -19.72 11.05 -2.97
C PHE A 55 -19.05 12.39 -3.21
N LEU A 56 -19.58 13.15 -4.16
CA LEU A 56 -19.21 14.55 -4.31
C LEU A 56 -19.99 15.35 -3.27
N LEU A 57 -19.28 15.94 -2.31
CA LEU A 57 -19.89 16.74 -1.24
C LEU A 57 -19.73 18.23 -1.52
N ALA A 58 -20.81 18.99 -1.32
CA ALA A 58 -20.80 20.45 -1.22
C ALA A 58 -21.13 20.86 0.22
N ILE A 59 -20.23 21.58 0.87
CA ILE A 59 -20.34 21.92 2.31
C ILE A 59 -20.25 23.43 2.51
N GLY A 60 -21.26 24.00 3.16
CA GLY A 60 -21.31 25.40 3.58
C GLY A 60 -21.22 26.39 2.40
N GLY A 61 -20.51 27.50 2.64
CA GLY A 61 -20.38 28.61 1.69
C GLY A 61 -21.33 29.76 1.98
N ASN A 62 -21.56 30.61 0.98
CA ASN A 62 -22.45 31.77 1.07
C ASN A 62 -23.28 31.91 -0.20
N ASP A 63 -24.60 32.03 -0.04
CA ASP A 63 -25.60 32.11 -1.13
C ASP A 63 -25.92 33.56 -1.56
N GLY A 64 -25.08 34.52 -1.15
CA GLY A 64 -25.29 35.95 -1.35
C GLY A 64 -26.08 36.64 -0.24
N ASN A 65 -26.81 35.88 0.59
CA ASN A 65 -27.60 36.41 1.71
C ASN A 65 -27.02 35.99 3.07
N ALA A 66 -26.66 34.72 3.22
CA ALA A 66 -26.20 34.15 4.48
C ALA A 66 -25.04 33.16 4.27
N THR A 67 -24.23 32.99 5.31
CA THR A 67 -23.32 31.84 5.40
C THR A 67 -24.10 30.58 5.76
N LEU A 68 -23.72 29.47 5.15
CA LEU A 68 -24.42 28.20 5.24
C LEU A 68 -23.59 27.15 6.00
N ALA A 69 -24.27 26.18 6.60
CA ALA A 69 -23.69 25.00 7.26
C ALA A 69 -24.27 23.69 6.69
N ASP A 70 -24.99 23.76 5.57
CA ASP A 70 -25.60 22.61 4.95
C ASP A 70 -24.56 21.72 4.27
N VAL A 71 -24.87 20.43 4.21
CA VAL A 71 -24.10 19.41 3.51
C VAL A 71 -24.98 18.83 2.42
N TRP A 72 -24.48 18.83 1.19
CA TRP A 72 -25.12 18.18 0.06
C TRP A 72 -24.21 17.08 -0.47
N SER A 73 -24.79 15.97 -0.86
CA SER A 73 -24.09 14.83 -1.44
C SER A 73 -24.66 14.50 -2.81
N LEU A 74 -23.78 14.17 -3.75
CA LEU A 74 -24.13 13.60 -5.04
C LEU A 74 -23.37 12.28 -5.19
N ASP A 75 -24.10 11.18 -5.33
CA ASP A 75 -23.51 9.87 -5.60
C ASP A 75 -23.11 9.79 -7.08
N THR A 76 -21.81 9.79 -7.34
CA THR A 76 -21.26 9.78 -8.71
C THR A 76 -21.45 8.44 -9.43
N THR A 77 -21.92 7.41 -8.71
CA THR A 77 -22.21 6.08 -9.26
C THR A 77 -23.68 5.88 -9.61
N ALA A 78 -24.59 6.70 -9.06
CA ALA A 78 -26.04 6.57 -9.27
C ALA A 78 -26.54 7.52 -10.37
N LYS A 79 -27.12 6.96 -11.44
CA LYS A 79 -27.81 7.73 -12.49
C LYS A 79 -29.34 7.54 -12.37
N PRO A 80 -30.16 8.58 -12.58
CA PRO A 80 -29.77 9.97 -12.86
C PRO A 80 -29.02 10.61 -11.68
N TYR A 81 -28.09 11.52 -11.98
CA TYR A 81 -27.35 12.23 -10.94
C TYR A 81 -28.29 13.18 -10.22
N GLU A 82 -28.32 13.10 -8.90
CA GLU A 82 -29.20 13.89 -8.04
C GLU A 82 -28.43 14.37 -6.81
N TRP A 83 -28.60 15.65 -6.48
CA TRP A 83 -28.13 16.19 -5.21
C TRP A 83 -29.10 15.79 -4.09
N LYS A 84 -28.55 15.31 -2.98
CA LYS A 84 -29.29 15.01 -1.76
C LYS A 84 -28.75 15.82 -0.62
N ARG A 85 -29.61 16.60 0.01
CA ARG A 85 -29.27 17.27 1.27
C ARG A 85 -29.05 16.19 2.33
N VAL A 86 -27.93 16.28 3.01
CA VAL A 86 -27.54 15.39 4.09
C VAL A 86 -27.77 16.14 5.41
N GLU A 87 -28.26 15.42 6.41
CA GLU A 87 -28.36 15.90 7.79
C GLU A 87 -27.44 15.05 8.65
N PRO A 88 -26.13 15.39 8.73
CA PRO A 88 -25.22 14.60 9.53
C PRO A 88 -25.55 14.73 11.02
N GLU A 89 -25.43 13.62 11.74
CA GLU A 89 -25.52 13.57 13.19
C GLU A 89 -24.22 14.15 13.83
N GLY A 90 -24.23 14.35 15.14
CA GLY A 90 -23.04 14.81 15.89
C GLY A 90 -22.86 16.33 15.95
N GLU A 91 -21.66 16.76 16.34
CA GLU A 91 -21.36 18.18 16.60
C GLU A 91 -21.05 18.93 15.29
N CYS A 92 -22.10 19.49 14.70
CA CYS A 92 -22.04 20.15 13.40
C CYS A 92 -21.15 21.42 13.39
N PRO A 93 -20.35 21.65 12.34
CA PRO A 93 -19.64 22.91 12.13
C PRO A 93 -20.59 24.11 12.08
N SER A 94 -20.12 25.26 12.56
CA SER A 94 -20.85 26.51 12.40
C SER A 94 -20.92 26.96 10.93
N PRO A 95 -21.94 27.73 10.53
CA PRO A 95 -22.05 28.26 9.18
C PRO A 95 -20.80 29.06 8.78
N SER A 96 -20.20 28.72 7.65
CA SER A 96 -18.93 29.30 7.25
C SER A 96 -18.71 29.30 5.75
N MET A 97 -17.89 30.22 5.28
CA MET A 97 -17.37 30.26 3.92
C MET A 97 -15.84 30.37 3.91
N TYR A 98 -15.24 29.95 2.81
CA TYR A 98 -13.80 29.83 2.62
C TYR A 98 -13.09 28.95 3.66
N ALA A 99 -13.82 27.97 4.19
CA ALA A 99 -13.24 26.80 4.83
C ALA A 99 -12.57 25.93 3.75
N THR A 100 -11.69 25.04 4.20
CA THR A 100 -11.01 24.10 3.31
C THR A 100 -11.21 22.71 3.84
N ALA A 101 -11.45 21.75 2.94
CA ALA A 101 -11.49 20.35 3.31
C ALA A 101 -10.58 19.52 2.42
N SER A 102 -10.12 18.42 2.97
CA SER A 102 -9.44 17.36 2.23
C SER A 102 -10.08 16.03 2.63
N ALA A 103 -10.20 15.12 1.66
CA ALA A 103 -10.73 13.79 1.89
C ALA A 103 -9.61 12.76 1.72
N ARG A 104 -9.57 11.77 2.60
CA ARG A 104 -8.67 10.63 2.51
C ARG A 104 -9.36 9.48 1.75
N GLY A 105 -8.56 8.59 1.17
CA GLY A 105 -9.06 7.51 0.31
C GLY A 105 -10.02 6.53 0.99
N ASP A 106 -9.98 6.44 2.33
CA ASP A 106 -10.88 5.62 3.12
C ASP A 106 -12.25 6.26 3.38
N GLY A 107 -12.50 7.51 2.96
CA GLY A 107 -13.82 8.14 3.12
C GLY A 107 -13.93 9.11 4.30
N LEU A 108 -12.86 9.33 5.07
CA LEU A 108 -12.81 10.40 6.06
C LEU A 108 -12.55 11.75 5.37
N LEU A 109 -13.43 12.72 5.60
CA LEU A 109 -13.21 14.12 5.22
C LEU A 109 -12.87 14.95 6.46
N LEU A 110 -11.83 15.78 6.37
CA LEU A 110 -11.54 16.80 7.39
C LEU A 110 -11.81 18.19 6.84
N LEU A 111 -12.65 18.95 7.54
CA LEU A 111 -12.99 20.35 7.29
C LEU A 111 -12.30 21.24 8.32
N CYS A 112 -11.59 22.28 7.86
CA CYS A 112 -10.86 23.20 8.72
C CYS A 112 -11.18 24.67 8.41
N GLY A 113 -11.28 25.47 9.47
CA GLY A 113 -11.32 26.93 9.43
C GLY A 113 -12.54 27.50 8.70
N GLY A 114 -12.31 28.57 7.95
CA GLY A 114 -13.36 29.38 7.31
C GLY A 114 -13.63 30.67 8.06
N ARG A 115 -14.65 31.40 7.63
CA ARG A 115 -15.13 32.61 8.30
C ARG A 115 -16.65 32.68 8.29
N ASP A 116 -17.21 33.31 9.31
CA ASP A 116 -18.65 33.55 9.40
C ASP A 116 -19.09 34.76 8.54
N ALA A 117 -20.39 35.07 8.58
CA ALA A 117 -20.98 36.21 7.86
C ALA A 117 -20.44 37.57 8.33
N SER A 118 -19.95 37.68 9.57
CA SER A 118 -19.34 38.90 10.11
C SER A 118 -17.88 39.08 9.65
N GLY A 119 -17.31 38.07 9.01
CA GLY A 119 -15.93 38.03 8.56
C GLY A 119 -14.93 37.61 9.64
N VAL A 120 -15.42 37.09 10.77
CA VAL A 120 -14.59 36.52 11.84
C VAL A 120 -14.09 35.15 11.39
N SER A 121 -12.78 34.96 11.49
CA SER A 121 -12.13 33.70 11.13
C SER A 121 -12.44 32.62 12.17
N LEU A 122 -12.61 31.39 11.73
CA LEU A 122 -12.90 30.23 12.57
C LEU A 122 -11.64 29.36 12.71
N SER A 123 -11.47 28.74 13.88
CA SER A 123 -10.39 27.79 14.19
C SER A 123 -10.85 26.34 14.27
N GLY A 124 -12.13 26.06 14.01
CA GLY A 124 -12.68 24.72 14.13
C GLY A 124 -12.06 23.76 13.10
N ALA A 125 -11.87 22.51 13.51
CA ALA A 125 -11.52 21.40 12.66
C ALA A 125 -12.46 20.23 12.96
N TYR A 126 -13.06 19.64 11.93
CA TYR A 126 -14.13 18.67 12.05
C TYR A 126 -13.91 17.52 11.07
N GLY A 127 -14.14 16.29 11.53
CA GLY A 127 -14.22 15.09 10.69
C GLY A 127 -15.65 14.79 10.31
N LEU A 128 -15.86 14.48 9.03
CA LEU A 128 -17.11 13.93 8.50
C LEU A 128 -16.83 12.55 7.94
N ALA A 129 -17.58 11.56 8.42
CA ALA A 129 -17.56 10.21 7.89
C ALA A 129 -18.98 9.69 7.70
N LYS A 130 -19.13 8.68 6.85
CA LYS A 130 -20.40 8.01 6.61
C LYS A 130 -20.36 6.59 7.18
N HIS A 131 -21.36 6.21 7.96
CA HIS A 131 -21.51 4.90 8.56
C HIS A 131 -22.09 3.86 7.57
N ARG A 132 -21.92 2.56 7.91
CA ARG A 132 -22.47 1.42 7.14
C ARG A 132 -23.97 1.51 6.92
N ASP A 133 -24.68 2.02 7.91
CA ASP A 133 -26.14 2.14 7.90
C ASP A 133 -26.67 3.30 7.04
N GLY A 134 -25.77 4.08 6.41
CA GLY A 134 -26.16 5.21 5.57
C GLY A 134 -25.99 6.57 6.23
N ARG A 135 -25.81 6.64 7.55
CA ARG A 135 -25.80 7.91 8.29
C ARG A 135 -24.47 8.62 8.16
N TRP A 136 -24.52 9.94 8.08
CA TRP A 136 -23.33 10.78 8.14
C TRP A 136 -23.16 11.31 9.55
N GLU A 137 -21.93 11.43 10.03
CA GLU A 137 -21.65 11.95 11.37
C GLU A 137 -20.49 12.96 11.35
N TRP A 138 -20.70 14.10 12.00
CA TRP A 138 -19.67 15.07 12.35
C TRP A 138 -19.07 14.76 13.72
N ALA A 139 -17.74 14.87 13.82
CA ALA A 139 -17.09 15.03 15.11
C ALA A 139 -15.98 16.08 15.07
N PHE A 140 -15.63 16.63 16.23
CA PHE A 140 -14.47 17.49 16.36
C PHE A 140 -13.18 16.72 16.10
N ALA A 141 -12.28 17.33 15.34
CA ALA A 141 -10.93 16.84 15.20
C ALA A 141 -10.20 16.92 16.57
N PRO A 142 -9.39 15.91 16.93
CA PRO A 142 -8.77 15.84 18.23
C PRO A 142 -7.66 16.88 18.41
N GLY A 143 -7.38 17.24 19.66
CA GLY A 143 -6.36 18.24 20.04
C GLY A 143 -6.76 19.70 19.80
N VAL A 144 -5.81 20.62 19.90
CA VAL A 144 -6.05 22.05 19.69
C VAL A 144 -5.87 22.38 18.21
N ALA A 145 -6.99 22.62 17.54
CA ALA A 145 -7.03 23.01 16.13
C ALA A 145 -6.21 24.29 15.86
N PRO A 146 -5.72 24.50 14.62
CA PRO A 146 -4.84 25.61 14.27
C PRO A 146 -5.54 26.95 14.47
N SER A 147 -4.73 28.01 14.60
CA SER A 147 -5.23 29.38 14.74
C SER A 147 -6.26 29.70 13.66
N SER A 148 -7.29 30.47 14.05
CA SER A 148 -8.41 30.84 13.20
C SER A 148 -7.96 31.36 11.83
N ARG A 149 -8.48 30.78 10.74
CA ARG A 149 -8.05 31.13 9.38
C ARG A 149 -9.10 30.80 8.32
N TYR A 150 -9.07 31.51 7.20
CA TYR A 150 -9.85 31.20 6.00
C TYR A 150 -8.99 31.39 4.73
N GLN A 151 -9.45 30.89 3.57
CA GLN A 151 -8.69 30.95 2.30
C GLN A 151 -7.30 30.30 2.39
N HIS A 152 -7.15 29.29 3.24
CA HIS A 152 -5.95 28.46 3.36
C HIS A 152 -6.09 27.23 2.48
N ALA A 153 -5.01 26.47 2.30
CA ALA A 153 -5.09 25.15 1.66
C ALA A 153 -4.94 24.05 2.70
N ALA A 154 -5.56 22.89 2.44
CA ALA A 154 -5.40 21.70 3.24
C ALA A 154 -5.30 20.48 2.33
N THR A 155 -4.33 19.61 2.57
CA THR A 155 -4.17 18.37 1.81
C THR A 155 -3.70 17.23 2.71
N PHE A 156 -4.22 16.04 2.46
CA PHE A 156 -3.73 14.84 3.13
C PHE A 156 -2.42 14.36 2.49
N VAL A 157 -1.44 14.02 3.33
CA VAL A 157 -0.29 13.19 2.97
C VAL A 157 -0.32 11.98 3.89
N ASN A 158 -0.64 10.81 3.35
CA ASN A 158 -0.91 9.61 4.14
C ASN A 158 -1.99 9.88 5.22
N ALA A 159 -1.65 9.71 6.50
CA ALA A 159 -2.53 9.96 7.64
C ALA A 159 -2.43 11.40 8.20
N ARG A 160 -1.67 12.29 7.58
CA ARG A 160 -1.45 13.66 8.07
C ARG A 160 -2.18 14.67 7.22
N LEU A 161 -3.02 15.50 7.84
CA LEU A 161 -3.61 16.66 7.19
C LEU A 161 -2.66 17.85 7.37
N HIS A 162 -2.10 18.32 6.26
CA HIS A 162 -1.30 19.55 6.23
C HIS A 162 -2.20 20.74 5.93
N VAL A 163 -2.26 21.71 6.84
CA VAL A 163 -3.03 22.96 6.74
C VAL A 163 -2.04 24.11 6.59
N MET A 164 -2.08 24.83 5.47
CA MET A 164 -1.07 25.82 5.10
C MET A 164 -1.68 27.17 4.74
N GLY A 165 -1.05 28.25 5.23
CA GLY A 165 -1.40 29.61 4.90
C GLY A 165 -2.76 30.06 5.43
N GLY A 166 -3.35 31.03 4.73
CA GLY A 166 -4.66 31.61 5.03
C GLY A 166 -4.60 33.03 5.57
N SER A 167 -5.76 33.54 5.94
CA SER A 167 -5.93 34.89 6.51
C SER A 167 -6.73 34.85 7.80
N GLN A 168 -6.42 35.76 8.73
CA GLN A 168 -7.04 35.85 10.07
C GLN A 168 -8.11 36.96 10.17
N GLY A 169 -8.42 37.65 9.07
CA GLY A 169 -9.39 38.75 9.01
C GLY A 169 -8.73 40.09 8.69
N ARG A 170 -9.49 41.04 8.12
CA ARG A 170 -8.98 42.36 7.65
C ARG A 170 -7.78 42.29 6.69
N GLY A 171 -7.62 41.17 5.96
CA GLY A 171 -6.53 40.97 5.00
C GLY A 171 -5.18 40.60 5.63
N ARG A 172 -5.11 40.35 6.95
CA ARG A 172 -3.89 39.85 7.60
C ARG A 172 -3.69 38.38 7.27
N ILE A 173 -2.53 38.06 6.70
CA ILE A 173 -2.09 36.69 6.45
C ILE A 173 -1.70 36.06 7.79
N VAL A 174 -1.86 34.74 7.91
CA VAL A 174 -1.40 33.99 9.07
C VAL A 174 0.12 34.16 9.25
N GLU A 175 0.56 34.42 10.48
CA GLU A 175 1.99 34.67 10.79
C GLU A 175 2.82 33.37 10.84
N ASP A 176 4.14 33.47 10.62
CA ASP A 176 5.11 32.36 10.46
C ASP A 176 4.90 31.18 11.41
N ALA A 177 4.80 31.45 12.71
CA ALA A 177 4.73 30.41 13.72
C ALA A 177 3.42 29.60 13.65
N SER A 178 2.44 30.07 12.89
CA SER A 178 1.13 29.46 12.70
C SER A 178 0.87 29.05 11.26
N ASP A 179 1.79 29.32 10.34
CA ASP A 179 1.48 29.31 8.92
C ASP A 179 1.19 27.90 8.40
N VAL A 180 1.93 26.91 8.91
CA VAL A 180 1.69 25.49 8.67
C VAL A 180 1.25 24.82 9.97
N ALA A 181 0.20 24.00 9.90
CA ALA A 181 -0.25 23.14 10.98
C ALA A 181 -0.54 21.75 10.44
N VAL A 182 -0.14 20.71 11.18
CA VAL A 182 -0.28 19.33 10.74
C VAL A 182 -1.07 18.56 11.78
N LEU A 183 -2.19 17.96 11.37
CA LEU A 183 -2.93 17.00 12.19
C LEU A 183 -2.54 15.60 11.78
N ASP A 184 -1.94 14.85 12.71
CA ASP A 184 -1.76 13.41 12.55
C ASP A 184 -3.03 12.71 13.01
N THR A 185 -3.79 12.20 12.04
CA THR A 185 -5.06 11.51 12.31
C THR A 185 -4.86 10.10 12.88
N ALA A 186 -3.68 9.50 12.70
CA ALA A 186 -3.36 8.23 13.32
C ALA A 186 -3.00 8.43 14.81
N ALA A 187 -2.24 9.48 15.12
CA ALA A 187 -1.92 9.82 16.50
C ALA A 187 -3.04 10.58 17.24
N GLY A 188 -4.07 11.03 16.51
CA GLY A 188 -5.15 11.87 17.06
C GLY A 188 -4.63 13.19 17.63
N ALA A 189 -3.58 13.77 17.05
CA ALA A 189 -2.93 14.94 17.63
C ALA A 189 -2.41 15.93 16.57
N TRP A 190 -2.55 17.22 16.87
CA TRP A 190 -1.85 18.27 16.15
C TRP A 190 -0.39 18.28 16.55
N LEU A 191 0.50 18.22 15.55
CA LEU A 191 1.94 18.28 15.78
C LEU A 191 2.31 19.71 16.24
N ASP A 192 2.99 19.84 17.38
CA ASP A 192 3.39 21.14 17.94
C ASP A 192 4.31 21.89 16.96
N ARG A 193 4.16 23.22 16.91
CA ARG A 193 4.84 24.19 16.03
C ARG A 193 6.37 24.21 16.15
N LYS A 194 6.95 23.41 17.05
CA LYS A 194 8.41 23.23 17.22
C LYS A 194 8.93 21.88 16.70
N GLY A 195 8.05 20.98 16.29
CA GLY A 195 8.40 19.71 15.67
C GLY A 195 8.08 19.75 14.19
N VAL A 196 9.13 19.80 13.36
CA VAL A 196 9.10 19.68 11.89
C VAL A 196 8.70 20.97 11.14
N VAL A 197 9.60 21.95 11.18
CA VAL A 197 10.17 22.57 9.97
C VAL A 197 11.67 22.70 10.23
N THR A 198 12.50 22.07 9.42
CA THR A 198 13.96 22.10 9.54
C THR A 198 14.47 23.54 9.42
N TYR A 199 14.95 24.14 10.51
CA TYR A 199 15.94 25.23 10.44
C TYR A 199 17.34 24.66 10.73
N PRO A 200 18.39 25.17 10.05
CA PRO A 200 19.73 24.59 10.11
C PRO A 200 20.41 24.89 11.45
N ARG A 201 21.20 23.93 11.93
CA ARG A 201 21.98 24.05 13.17
C ARG A 201 22.89 25.29 13.18
N PRO A 202 23.09 25.93 14.35
CA PRO A 202 23.94 27.10 14.48
C PRO A 202 25.42 26.68 14.50
N GLY A 203 26.27 27.36 13.71
CA GLY A 203 27.71 27.32 13.93
C GLY A 203 28.59 27.46 12.70
N ARG A 204 28.63 28.64 12.09
CA ARG A 204 29.88 29.27 11.61
C ARG A 204 29.60 30.76 11.38
N ARG A 205 30.06 31.60 12.32
CA ARG A 205 30.22 33.04 12.08
C ARG A 205 31.33 33.20 11.05
N HIS A 206 31.08 33.96 9.98
CA HIS A 206 31.94 35.05 9.50
C HIS A 206 31.27 35.77 8.32
N GLY A 207 31.07 37.09 8.46
CA GLY A 207 31.23 38.07 7.37
C GLY A 207 30.03 38.50 6.52
N GLN A 208 29.56 39.71 6.79
CA GLN A 208 29.05 40.75 5.86
C GLN A 208 27.87 40.47 4.91
N ASP A 209 26.76 41.15 5.22
CA ASP A 209 25.83 41.88 4.34
C ASP A 209 25.64 41.41 2.88
N SER A 210 24.46 40.83 2.62
CA SER A 210 23.80 40.87 1.31
C SER A 210 22.27 40.78 1.51
N PRO A 211 21.45 41.66 0.87
CA PRO A 211 20.00 41.60 0.98
C PRO A 211 19.43 40.67 -0.11
N GLY A 212 18.66 39.64 0.27
CA GLY A 212 17.86 38.86 -0.69
C GLY A 212 17.81 37.34 -0.47
N ALA A 213 17.61 36.85 0.75
CA ALA A 213 17.30 35.45 0.99
C ALA A 213 16.07 35.35 1.91
N ASP A 214 14.88 35.23 1.30
CA ASP A 214 13.61 34.98 1.99
C ASP A 214 13.72 33.67 2.79
N SER A 215 13.23 33.67 4.02
CA SER A 215 13.24 32.47 4.87
C SER A 215 12.29 31.38 4.31
N PRO A 216 12.53 30.07 4.52
CA PRO A 216 11.65 29.00 4.03
C PRO A 216 10.18 29.13 4.49
N THR A 217 9.96 29.73 5.66
CA THR A 217 8.62 30.05 6.22
C THR A 217 7.95 31.25 5.57
N GLU A 218 8.69 32.11 4.87
CA GLU A 218 8.15 33.27 4.17
C GLU A 218 7.48 32.89 2.85
N LEU A 219 7.88 31.75 2.27
CA LEU A 219 7.30 31.20 1.03
C LEU A 219 5.90 30.63 1.25
N THR A 220 5.60 30.11 2.44
CA THR A 220 4.29 29.53 2.76
C THR A 220 3.24 30.57 3.19
N ARG A 221 3.66 31.83 3.44
CA ARG A 221 2.78 32.96 3.81
C ARG A 221 1.92 33.42 2.63
N ARG A 222 0.80 32.73 2.40
CA ARG A 222 -0.12 33.03 1.29
C ARG A 222 -1.53 32.64 1.63
N CYS A 223 -2.50 33.23 0.95
CA CYS A 223 -3.89 32.78 0.95
C CYS A 223 -4.39 32.61 -0.48
N ARG A 224 -5.52 31.92 -0.67
CA ARG A 224 -6.11 31.64 -2.00
C ARG A 224 -5.18 30.90 -2.96
N HIS A 225 -4.25 30.12 -2.41
CA HIS A 225 -3.38 29.24 -3.17
C HIS A 225 -4.03 27.88 -3.33
N ALA A 226 -3.61 27.13 -4.35
CA ALA A 226 -3.96 25.72 -4.47
C ALA A 226 -2.91 24.87 -3.77
N ALA A 227 -3.33 23.76 -3.15
CA ALA A 227 -2.43 22.71 -2.72
C ALA A 227 -2.96 21.34 -3.14
N ALA A 228 -2.06 20.44 -3.47
CA ALA A 228 -2.34 19.04 -3.76
C ALA A 228 -1.16 18.19 -3.30
N SER A 229 -1.40 16.90 -3.08
CA SER A 229 -0.35 15.94 -2.72
C SER A 229 -0.29 14.80 -3.74
N VAL A 230 0.92 14.29 -3.97
CA VAL A 230 1.18 13.07 -4.75
C VAL A 230 2.30 12.31 -4.03
N GLY A 231 2.00 11.11 -3.52
CA GLY A 231 2.92 10.38 -2.64
C GLY A 231 3.25 11.18 -1.37
N SER A 232 4.54 11.37 -1.05
CA SER A 232 4.99 12.19 0.08
C SER A 232 5.14 13.68 -0.24
N MET A 233 4.93 14.07 -1.50
CA MET A 233 5.16 15.43 -1.97
C MET A 233 3.89 16.26 -1.86
N VAL A 234 4.04 17.47 -1.32
CA VAL A 234 3.03 18.52 -1.28
C VAL A 234 3.40 19.60 -2.28
N TYR A 235 2.48 19.87 -3.19
CA TYR A 235 2.58 20.86 -4.24
C TYR A 235 1.70 22.05 -3.88
N VAL A 236 2.27 23.25 -3.87
CA VAL A 236 1.53 24.50 -3.64
C VAL A 236 1.74 25.41 -4.84
N TYR A 237 0.65 25.92 -5.40
CA TYR A 237 0.70 26.79 -6.57
C TYR A 237 0.00 28.13 -6.30
N GLY A 238 0.73 29.20 -6.64
CA GLY A 238 0.23 30.57 -6.68
C GLY A 238 -0.36 31.08 -5.36
N GLY A 239 -1.37 31.94 -5.46
CA GLY A 239 -2.05 32.56 -4.33
C GLY A 239 -1.77 34.05 -4.19
N LEU A 240 -2.10 34.61 -3.02
CA LEU A 240 -1.93 36.03 -2.71
C LEU A 240 -1.04 36.20 -1.49
N ARG A 241 -0.06 37.10 -1.60
CA ARG A 241 0.77 37.56 -0.48
C ARG A 241 0.82 39.08 -0.48
N ASN A 242 0.31 39.71 0.58
CA ASN A 242 0.24 41.17 0.74
C ASN A 242 -0.38 41.91 -0.47
N GLY A 243 -1.38 41.30 -1.10
CA GLY A 243 -2.05 41.84 -2.29
C GLY A 243 -1.35 41.57 -3.62
N VAL A 244 -0.18 40.95 -3.62
CA VAL A 244 0.54 40.52 -4.82
C VAL A 244 0.09 39.10 -5.20
N LEU A 245 -0.25 38.91 -6.47
CA LEU A 245 -0.52 37.60 -7.04
C LEU A 245 0.79 36.84 -7.24
N LEU A 246 0.82 35.62 -6.72
CA LEU A 246 1.94 34.69 -6.87
C LEU A 246 1.64 33.74 -8.03
N ASP A 247 2.67 33.46 -8.83
CA ASP A 247 2.67 32.51 -9.94
C ASP A 247 3.90 31.58 -9.80
N ASP A 248 4.05 31.03 -8.60
CA ASP A 248 5.15 30.16 -8.23
C ASP A 248 4.62 28.76 -7.88
N MET A 249 5.48 27.77 -8.06
CA MET A 249 5.23 26.38 -7.72
C MET A 249 6.20 25.99 -6.59
N LEU A 250 5.67 25.77 -5.39
CA LEU A 250 6.43 25.25 -4.27
C LEU A 250 6.20 23.74 -4.17
N VAL A 251 7.27 23.02 -3.80
CA VAL A 251 7.22 21.59 -3.54
C VAL A 251 7.86 21.34 -2.19
N ALA A 252 7.15 20.65 -1.31
CA ALA A 252 7.63 20.20 -0.01
C ALA A 252 7.56 18.68 0.06
N ASP A 253 8.57 18.06 0.67
CA ASP A 253 8.61 16.62 0.89
C ASP A 253 8.37 16.31 2.38
N ASP A 254 7.34 15.51 2.65
CA ASP A 254 6.95 15.11 4.00
C ASP A 254 7.64 13.79 4.45
N SER A 255 8.63 13.30 3.67
CA SER A 255 9.40 12.08 3.95
C SER A 255 10.12 12.13 5.32
N ALA A 256 10.84 13.23 5.62
CA ALA A 256 11.63 13.39 6.85
C ALA A 256 10.80 13.58 8.14
N ALA A 257 9.55 14.02 8.02
CA ALA A 257 8.63 14.10 9.14
C ALA A 257 8.23 12.70 9.66
N THR A 258 8.47 11.66 8.86
CA THR A 258 8.31 10.25 9.24
C THR A 258 9.44 9.79 10.17
N GLU A 259 10.64 10.42 10.09
CA GLU A 259 11.82 10.10 10.91
C GLU A 259 11.85 10.86 12.25
N THR A 260 11.30 12.09 12.33
CA THR A 260 11.38 12.93 13.54
C THR A 260 10.64 12.33 14.76
N ILE A 261 9.67 11.45 14.50
CA ILE A 261 8.95 10.70 15.54
C ILE A 261 9.90 9.72 16.27
N ALA A 262 10.94 9.18 15.61
CA ALA A 262 11.94 8.31 16.24
C ALA A 262 12.78 9.06 17.29
N GLY A 263 13.07 10.34 17.05
CA GLY A 263 13.92 11.18 17.91
C GLY A 263 13.21 11.79 19.13
N SER A 264 11.96 12.25 18.98
CA SER A 264 11.27 12.98 20.07
C SER A 264 10.79 12.09 21.22
N ILE A 265 10.65 10.77 20.99
CA ILE A 265 10.32 9.79 22.04
C ILE A 265 11.57 9.39 22.84
N SER A 266 12.77 9.55 22.27
CA SER A 266 14.04 9.36 22.98
C SER A 266 14.30 10.47 24.02
N SER A 267 13.92 11.73 23.73
CA SER A 267 14.17 12.86 24.64
C SER A 267 13.21 12.98 25.83
N LEU A 268 12.03 12.35 25.76
CA LEU A 268 11.10 12.27 26.90
C LEU A 268 11.43 11.09 27.83
N ALA A 269 12.15 10.08 27.34
CA ALA A 269 12.62 8.95 28.13
C ALA A 269 13.93 9.23 28.90
N SER A 270 14.67 10.31 28.59
CA SER A 270 16.03 10.51 29.10
C SER A 270 16.18 11.49 30.28
N ASN A 271 15.11 12.08 30.83
CA ASN A 271 15.20 12.99 31.99
C ASN A 271 14.43 12.54 33.24
N GLY A 272 14.21 11.22 33.38
CA GLY A 272 13.82 10.59 34.65
C GLY A 272 15.03 10.08 35.42
N ARG A 273 15.85 10.96 36.00
CA ARG A 273 16.81 10.55 37.05
C ARG A 273 16.39 11.12 38.39
N ILE A 274 15.73 10.27 39.17
CA ILE A 274 15.56 10.40 40.62
C ILE A 274 16.92 10.10 41.28
N PRO A 275 17.51 10.99 42.08
CA PRO A 275 18.58 10.61 42.98
C PRO A 275 17.99 10.37 44.38
N HIS A 276 18.08 9.13 44.85
CA HIS A 276 17.93 8.82 46.28
C HIS A 276 19.20 9.23 47.03
N SER A 277 19.07 9.97 48.13
CA SER A 277 20.10 10.04 49.17
C SER A 277 19.49 10.09 50.57
N HIS A 278 20.06 9.28 51.45
CA HIS A 278 19.72 9.05 52.85
C HIS A 278 19.69 10.31 53.74
N ALA A 279 18.90 10.21 54.81
CA ALA A 279 18.78 11.16 55.90
C ALA A 279 20.10 11.44 56.65
N THR A 280 20.33 12.70 57.09
CA THR A 280 20.55 13.11 58.50
C THR A 280 20.90 14.61 58.66
N THR A 281 20.17 15.26 59.58
CA THR A 281 20.50 16.39 60.49
C THR A 281 21.22 17.69 60.05
N ARG A 282 20.57 18.82 60.42
CA ARG A 282 21.08 20.16 60.87
C ARG A 282 21.99 20.93 59.87
N THR A 283 21.83 22.23 59.60
CA THR A 283 21.64 23.39 60.48
C THR A 283 21.34 24.63 59.59
N GLU A 284 20.57 25.59 60.13
CA GLU A 284 20.44 27.03 59.79
C GLU A 284 21.75 27.71 59.27
N PRO A 285 21.72 28.81 58.47
CA PRO A 285 21.09 30.08 58.91
C PRO A 285 20.42 31.01 57.86
N GLN A 286 19.37 31.68 58.38
CA GLN A 286 18.95 33.08 58.21
C GLN A 286 19.63 34.00 57.19
N ALA A 287 18.81 34.70 56.39
CA ALA A 287 18.91 36.16 56.20
C ALA A 287 17.52 36.76 55.90
N SER A 288 17.33 37.98 56.39
CA SER A 288 16.11 38.67 56.82
C SER A 288 15.43 39.57 55.77
N LEU A 289 14.07 39.54 55.76
CA LEU A 289 13.08 40.64 55.89
C LEU A 289 13.37 42.05 55.29
N PRO A 290 12.35 42.78 54.76
CA PRO A 290 11.25 43.27 55.61
C PRO A 290 9.82 43.26 55.05
N MET A 291 8.91 43.18 56.03
CA MET A 291 7.46 43.36 55.99
C MET A 291 7.07 44.85 55.97
N MET A 292 5.89 45.16 55.43
CA MET A 292 5.03 46.21 55.98
C MET A 292 3.56 45.86 55.82
N ASP A 293 2.83 46.03 56.92
CA ASP A 293 1.44 45.67 57.25
C ASP A 293 0.47 46.86 57.00
N GLY A 294 -0.85 46.61 56.93
CA GLY A 294 -1.85 47.68 57.11
C GLY A 294 -3.26 47.52 56.52
N SER A 295 -4.13 46.77 57.21
CA SER A 295 -5.51 47.13 57.67
C SER A 295 -6.63 47.75 56.77
N MET A 296 -7.78 47.04 56.77
CA MET A 296 -9.22 47.45 56.81
C MET A 296 -9.89 48.40 55.78
N ARG A 297 -10.99 47.93 55.14
CA ARG A 297 -12.41 48.31 55.40
C ARG A 297 -13.42 47.67 54.40
N SER A 298 -14.65 47.49 54.87
CA SER A 298 -15.79 46.72 54.32
C SER A 298 -16.58 47.34 53.16
N SER A 299 -17.26 46.52 52.34
CA SER A 299 -18.75 46.52 52.21
C SER A 299 -19.25 45.42 51.25
N ASN A 300 -20.46 44.95 51.53
CA ASN A 300 -21.12 43.72 51.07
C ASN A 300 -21.48 43.65 49.57
N GLY A 301 -21.57 42.41 49.06
CA GLY A 301 -22.32 42.03 47.88
C GLY A 301 -22.26 40.52 47.64
N ASP A 302 -23.37 39.83 47.90
CA ASP A 302 -23.56 38.38 47.78
C ASP A 302 -23.25 37.83 46.38
N SER A 303 -22.56 36.68 46.32
CA SER A 303 -22.75 35.59 45.35
C SER A 303 -21.81 34.42 45.71
N GLU A 304 -22.38 33.29 46.13
CA GLU A 304 -21.65 32.04 46.34
C GLU A 304 -21.00 31.55 45.04
N MET A 305 -19.67 31.44 45.01
CA MET A 305 -18.92 30.68 44.00
C MET A 305 -18.46 29.36 44.62
N HIS A 306 -19.04 28.26 44.15
CA HIS A 306 -18.42 26.93 44.24
C HIS A 306 -17.21 26.91 43.29
N VAL A 307 -16.01 26.82 43.85
CA VAL A 307 -14.79 26.51 43.10
C VAL A 307 -14.56 25.01 43.27
N ASP A 308 -15.12 24.23 42.34
CA ASP A 308 -14.76 22.85 42.02
C ASP A 308 -15.55 22.46 40.76
N ASP A 309 -14.94 22.56 39.57
CA ASP A 309 -15.27 21.77 38.35
C ASP A 309 -14.49 22.27 37.10
N ILE A 310 -13.15 22.24 37.14
CA ILE A 310 -12.32 22.47 35.92
C ILE A 310 -11.48 21.22 35.58
N SER A 311 -11.21 20.35 36.55
CA SER A 311 -10.45 19.11 36.30
C SER A 311 -11.29 17.99 35.67
N GLU A 312 -12.59 17.89 35.98
CA GLU A 312 -13.47 16.85 35.42
C GLU A 312 -13.97 17.18 34.00
N ARG A 313 -14.11 18.45 33.63
CA ARG A 313 -14.44 18.87 32.26
C ARG A 313 -13.35 18.55 31.24
N HIS A 314 -12.07 18.74 31.59
CA HIS A 314 -10.97 18.43 30.67
C HIS A 314 -10.74 16.92 30.48
N GLN A 315 -11.00 16.09 31.49
CA GLN A 315 -10.92 14.62 31.36
C GLN A 315 -12.13 14.02 30.66
N SER A 316 -13.34 14.58 30.85
CA SER A 316 -14.55 14.13 30.15
C SER A 316 -14.56 14.51 28.67
N GLN A 317 -14.00 15.68 28.31
CA GLN A 317 -13.88 16.12 26.92
C GLN A 317 -12.83 15.31 26.15
N ALA A 318 -11.70 14.96 26.78
CA ALA A 318 -10.67 14.08 26.19
C ALA A 318 -11.15 12.62 25.99
N ARG A 319 -11.97 12.10 26.90
CA ARG A 319 -12.58 10.76 26.75
C ARG A 319 -13.69 10.72 25.70
N ARG A 320 -14.44 11.81 25.53
CA ARG A 320 -15.44 11.96 24.45
C ARG A 320 -14.79 12.11 23.08
N SER A 321 -13.69 12.86 22.97
CA SER A 321 -12.96 13.03 21.70
C SER A 321 -12.29 11.74 21.22
N SER A 322 -11.77 10.89 22.12
CA SER A 322 -11.19 9.58 21.74
C SER A 322 -12.22 8.65 21.10
N LYS A 323 -13.41 8.52 21.72
CA LYS A 323 -14.49 7.68 21.19
C LYS A 323 -15.07 8.20 19.88
N ALA A 324 -15.13 9.51 19.71
CA ALA A 324 -15.60 10.10 18.46
C ALA A 324 -14.61 9.87 17.30
N VAL A 325 -13.30 9.87 17.58
CA VAL A 325 -12.27 9.53 16.59
C VAL A 325 -12.34 8.05 16.20
N GLU A 326 -12.48 7.15 17.18
CA GLU A 326 -12.68 5.71 16.91
C GLU A 326 -13.93 5.47 16.04
N SER A 327 -15.06 6.10 16.38
CA SER A 327 -16.31 6.05 15.59
C SER A 327 -16.11 6.53 14.15
N LEU A 328 -15.39 7.65 13.96
CA LEU A 328 -15.11 8.18 12.62
C LEU A 328 -14.18 7.28 11.80
N VAL A 329 -13.19 6.65 12.44
CA VAL A 329 -12.27 5.70 11.77
C VAL A 329 -13.02 4.43 11.35
N GLU A 330 -13.89 3.91 12.21
CA GLU A 330 -14.76 2.77 11.92
C GLU A 330 -15.75 3.08 10.79
N ALA A 331 -16.40 4.25 10.83
CA ALA A 331 -17.33 4.71 9.79
C ALA A 331 -16.63 4.87 8.44
N SER A 332 -15.45 5.48 8.43
CA SER A 332 -14.61 5.63 7.24
C SER A 332 -14.28 4.27 6.62
N ALA A 333 -13.73 3.34 7.41
CA ALA A 333 -13.38 1.99 6.95
C ALA A 333 -14.59 1.24 6.35
N ALA A 334 -15.76 1.41 6.95
CA ALA A 334 -17.04 0.88 6.50
C ALA A 334 -17.53 1.43 5.16
N GLU A 335 -17.32 2.73 4.91
CA GLU A 335 -17.75 3.35 3.67
C GLU A 335 -16.85 3.00 2.50
N ALA A 336 -15.54 2.88 2.72
CA ALA A 336 -14.61 2.37 1.71
C ALA A 336 -15.08 1.00 1.15
N GLU A 337 -15.63 0.14 2.01
CA GLU A 337 -16.22 -1.15 1.63
C GLU A 337 -17.54 -1.00 0.83
N ALA A 338 -18.43 -0.10 1.23
CA ALA A 338 -19.71 0.14 0.56
C ALA A 338 -19.55 0.81 -0.82
N ILE A 339 -18.46 1.55 -1.02
CA ILE A 339 -18.13 2.23 -2.28
C ILE A 339 -17.67 1.22 -3.33
N SER A 340 -16.80 0.27 -2.96
CA SER A 340 -16.40 -0.83 -3.85
C SER A 340 -17.64 -1.54 -4.40
N ALA A 341 -18.58 -1.89 -3.50
CA ALA A 341 -19.84 -2.55 -3.85
C ALA A 341 -20.82 -1.72 -4.71
N ALA A 342 -20.74 -0.38 -4.68
CA ALA A 342 -21.59 0.47 -5.51
C ALA A 342 -20.98 0.77 -6.89
N LEU A 343 -19.64 0.87 -6.93
CA LEU A 343 -18.88 1.00 -8.16
C LEU A 343 -19.05 -0.25 -9.05
N GLU A 344 -19.18 -1.44 -8.46
CA GLU A 344 -19.53 -2.69 -9.13
C GLU A 344 -20.95 -2.67 -9.72
N ARG A 345 -21.95 -2.18 -8.96
CA ARG A 345 -23.35 -2.10 -9.42
C ARG A 345 -23.57 -1.08 -10.54
N ALA A 346 -22.92 0.09 -10.47
CA ALA A 346 -23.03 1.11 -11.52
C ALA A 346 -22.47 0.63 -12.87
N ARG A 347 -21.44 -0.23 -12.83
CA ARG A 347 -20.80 -0.80 -14.02
C ARG A 347 -21.65 -1.85 -14.73
N GLN A 348 -22.52 -2.57 -14.01
CA GLN A 348 -23.48 -3.51 -14.60
C GLN A 348 -24.61 -2.82 -15.37
N SER A 349 -24.95 -1.56 -15.04
CA SER A 349 -26.07 -0.82 -15.63
C SER A 349 -25.77 -0.16 -17.00
N ASN A 350 -24.50 0.14 -17.30
CA ASN A 350 -24.09 0.80 -18.55
C ASN A 350 -23.97 -0.16 -19.75
N GLY A 351 -24.13 -1.48 -19.57
CA GLY A 351 -23.91 -2.51 -20.61
C GLY A 351 -25.06 -2.76 -21.59
N LYS A 352 -26.11 -1.94 -21.62
CA LYS A 352 -27.35 -2.22 -22.39
C LYS A 352 -27.70 -1.27 -23.55
N LEU A 353 -26.83 -0.34 -23.91
CA LEU A 353 -27.03 0.52 -25.08
C LEU A 353 -25.77 0.45 -25.93
N GLU A 354 -25.74 -0.44 -26.92
CA GLU A 354 -25.09 -0.35 -28.24
C GLU A 354 -25.14 -1.75 -28.90
N GLN A 355 -26.28 -2.10 -29.49
CA GLN A 355 -26.36 -3.16 -30.50
C GLN A 355 -26.90 -2.56 -31.79
N GLY A 356 -26.12 -2.64 -32.86
CA GLY A 356 -26.61 -2.42 -34.22
C GLY A 356 -25.50 -2.26 -35.26
N GLY A 357 -25.34 -3.27 -36.12
CA GLY A 357 -24.75 -3.08 -37.46
C GLY A 357 -23.62 -4.05 -37.83
N ARG A 358 -23.99 -5.21 -38.37
CA ARG A 358 -23.11 -6.10 -39.17
C ARG A 358 -22.63 -5.39 -40.45
N PHE A 359 -21.40 -5.69 -40.88
CA PHE A 359 -21.06 -5.90 -42.30
C PHE A 359 -19.93 -6.93 -42.43
N GLU A 360 -20.19 -7.97 -43.21
CA GLU A 360 -19.26 -9.01 -43.66
C GLU A 360 -18.38 -8.48 -44.81
N SER A 361 -17.16 -9.05 -44.94
CA SER A 361 -16.57 -9.32 -46.25
C SER A 361 -15.53 -10.45 -46.16
N ASP A 362 -15.85 -11.56 -46.82
CA ASP A 362 -14.98 -12.68 -47.19
C ASP A 362 -13.81 -12.26 -48.09
N VAL A 363 -12.64 -12.89 -47.92
CA VAL A 363 -11.80 -13.41 -49.04
C VAL A 363 -11.02 -14.66 -48.57
N GLN A 364 -11.13 -15.74 -49.34
CA GLN A 364 -10.47 -17.04 -49.22
C GLN A 364 -9.08 -17.12 -49.89
N ASP A 365 -8.25 -18.06 -49.39
CA ASP A 365 -7.34 -19.00 -50.10
C ASP A 365 -6.13 -18.47 -50.92
N VAL A 366 -4.98 -19.12 -51.12
CA VAL A 366 -4.37 -20.45 -50.84
C VAL A 366 -2.87 -20.39 -51.20
N ASN A 367 -2.00 -21.18 -50.54
CA ASN A 367 -1.10 -22.20 -51.15
C ASN A 367 0.16 -22.54 -50.33
N ALA A 368 0.60 -23.80 -50.50
CA ALA A 368 1.49 -24.56 -49.62
C ALA A 368 2.78 -25.09 -50.30
N LEU A 369 3.80 -25.36 -49.47
CA LEU A 369 4.83 -26.45 -49.49
C LEU A 369 5.95 -26.44 -50.58
N PRO A 370 7.10 -27.16 -50.44
CA PRO A 370 7.45 -28.29 -49.53
C PRO A 370 8.89 -28.31 -48.88
N LYS A 371 9.20 -29.43 -48.16
CA LYS A 371 10.34 -29.79 -47.26
C LYS A 371 11.51 -30.63 -47.89
N LEU A 372 12.57 -30.84 -47.07
CA LEU A 372 13.47 -32.04 -46.80
C LEU A 372 14.97 -31.91 -47.19
N PRO A 373 15.96 -32.70 -46.66
CA PRO A 373 16.09 -33.57 -45.45
C PRO A 373 17.48 -33.55 -44.68
N THR A 374 17.61 -34.50 -43.73
CA THR A 374 18.55 -34.95 -42.63
C THR A 374 20.03 -35.36 -42.87
N THR A 375 20.87 -35.50 -41.80
CA THR A 375 21.59 -36.76 -41.33
C THR A 375 22.59 -36.63 -40.11
N ASN A 376 22.53 -37.57 -39.13
CA ASN A 376 23.52 -38.37 -38.30
C ASN A 376 25.00 -37.93 -38.05
N SER A 377 25.84 -38.36 -37.07
CA SER A 377 25.90 -39.25 -35.86
C SER A 377 27.35 -39.21 -35.28
N LEU A 378 27.62 -39.50 -33.98
CA LEU A 378 28.64 -40.45 -33.42
C LEU A 378 29.21 -40.14 -32.01
N SER A 379 29.59 -41.24 -31.32
CA SER A 379 29.83 -41.49 -29.88
C SER A 379 31.32 -41.77 -29.49
N LYS A 380 31.68 -41.78 -28.19
CA LYS A 380 32.82 -42.56 -27.62
C LYS A 380 32.83 -42.69 -26.07
N VAL A 381 33.37 -43.83 -25.59
CA VAL A 381 33.49 -44.36 -24.22
C VAL A 381 34.97 -44.62 -23.90
N VAL A 382 35.42 -44.51 -22.63
CA VAL A 382 36.62 -45.18 -22.07
C VAL A 382 36.42 -45.53 -20.58
N ALA A 383 36.94 -46.69 -20.15
CA ALA A 383 36.99 -47.21 -18.77
C ALA A 383 38.44 -47.53 -18.35
N SER A 384 38.74 -47.52 -17.04
CA SER A 384 39.87 -48.25 -16.43
C SER A 384 39.67 -48.48 -14.92
N THR A 385 40.38 -49.49 -14.39
CA THR A 385 40.05 -50.40 -13.28
C THR A 385 40.99 -50.31 -12.05
N GLU A 386 40.44 -50.62 -10.85
CA GLU A 386 41.04 -51.34 -9.67
C GLU A 386 42.24 -50.76 -8.88
N SER A 387 42.48 -50.94 -7.56
CA SER A 387 41.85 -51.65 -6.41
C SER A 387 42.54 -51.27 -5.06
N GLY A 388 41.79 -51.18 -3.95
CA GLY A 388 42.21 -51.64 -2.59
C GLY A 388 42.51 -50.63 -1.46
N GLY A 389 41.68 -50.61 -0.40
CA GLY A 389 42.06 -50.21 0.98
C GLY A 389 41.11 -49.26 1.74
N ALA A 390 40.53 -49.72 2.86
CA ALA A 390 39.37 -49.16 3.56
C ALA A 390 39.59 -47.88 4.41
N LEU A 391 38.55 -47.02 4.50
CA LEU A 391 38.06 -46.31 5.70
C LEU A 391 36.70 -45.65 5.38
N GLY A 392 35.72 -45.86 6.26
CA GLY A 392 34.31 -45.52 6.02
C GLY A 392 33.98 -44.03 6.09
N GLY A 393 32.95 -43.65 5.31
CA GLY A 393 32.28 -42.35 5.38
C GLY A 393 32.59 -41.38 4.24
N LEU A 394 32.48 -41.81 2.99
CA LEU A 394 32.58 -40.94 1.80
C LEU A 394 31.27 -40.98 1.01
N VAL A 395 30.70 -39.79 0.80
CA VAL A 395 29.49 -39.54 0.01
C VAL A 395 29.76 -39.90 -1.45
N GLN A 396 28.84 -40.65 -2.05
CA GLN A 396 28.88 -41.05 -3.46
C GLN A 396 28.62 -39.83 -4.36
N LEU A 397 29.67 -39.31 -4.99
CA LEU A 397 29.59 -38.23 -5.98
C LEU A 397 29.26 -38.86 -7.35
N SER A 398 28.23 -38.36 -8.06
CA SER A 398 27.86 -38.85 -9.40
C SER A 398 28.81 -38.30 -10.47
N ILE A 399 28.90 -39.01 -11.60
CA ILE A 399 29.74 -38.65 -12.76
C ILE A 399 29.39 -37.24 -13.31
N ASP A 400 28.15 -36.79 -13.07
CA ASP A 400 27.63 -35.47 -13.43
C ASP A 400 28.35 -34.34 -12.71
N GLN A 401 28.93 -34.62 -11.54
CA GLN A 401 29.65 -33.62 -10.74
C GLN A 401 31.02 -33.29 -11.33
N PHE A 402 31.65 -34.23 -12.06
CA PHE A 402 32.97 -34.05 -12.68
C PHE A 402 32.87 -33.39 -14.08
N GLU A 403 31.84 -33.71 -14.87
CA GLU A 403 31.61 -33.06 -16.18
C GLU A 403 31.27 -31.56 -16.04
N ASN A 404 30.63 -31.17 -14.95
CA ASN A 404 30.26 -29.77 -14.66
C ASN A 404 31.46 -28.91 -14.20
N GLU A 405 32.52 -29.50 -13.63
CA GLU A 405 33.79 -28.79 -13.38
C GLU A 405 34.62 -28.65 -14.67
N GLY A 406 34.60 -29.67 -15.55
CA GLY A 406 35.34 -29.66 -16.82
C GLY A 406 34.89 -28.60 -17.84
N ARG A 407 33.60 -28.24 -17.88
CA ARG A 407 33.08 -27.22 -18.83
C ARG A 407 33.20 -25.77 -18.35
N ARG A 408 33.59 -25.53 -17.09
CA ARG A 408 33.97 -24.18 -16.63
C ARG A 408 35.34 -23.72 -17.18
N VAL A 409 36.07 -24.62 -17.86
CA VAL A 409 37.37 -24.35 -18.49
C VAL A 409 37.41 -24.89 -19.93
N SER A 410 36.54 -24.41 -20.82
CA SER A 410 36.85 -24.24 -22.26
C SER A 410 35.61 -23.79 -23.03
N TYR A 411 35.72 -22.59 -23.62
CA TYR A 411 35.40 -22.20 -25.00
C TYR A 411 35.06 -20.71 -25.01
N GLY A 412 36.09 -19.89 -25.16
CA GLY A 412 36.00 -18.52 -25.62
C GLY A 412 37.20 -18.28 -26.53
N THR A 413 36.95 -18.21 -27.84
CA THR A 413 37.93 -17.74 -28.83
C THR A 413 38.34 -16.29 -28.53
N PRO A 414 39.59 -15.89 -28.83
CA PRO A 414 40.25 -14.75 -28.18
C PRO A 414 39.99 -13.38 -28.84
N GLU A 415 38.77 -13.06 -29.27
CA GLU A 415 38.49 -11.75 -29.89
C GLU A 415 37.37 -10.92 -29.26
N ASN A 416 36.59 -11.42 -28.30
CA ASN A 416 35.59 -10.62 -27.56
C ASN A 416 35.80 -10.60 -26.03
N ALA A 417 37.01 -10.90 -25.57
CA ALA A 417 37.31 -11.06 -24.14
C ALA A 417 37.51 -9.75 -23.35
N SER A 418 37.33 -8.57 -23.96
CA SER A 418 37.64 -7.28 -23.31
C SER A 418 36.43 -6.50 -22.76
N GLU A 419 35.18 -6.91 -22.98
CA GLU A 419 34.02 -6.12 -22.51
C GLU A 419 33.13 -6.80 -21.45
N ALA A 420 33.37 -8.07 -21.11
CA ALA A 420 32.57 -8.78 -20.10
C ALA A 420 33.44 -9.31 -18.95
N ARG A 421 34.01 -8.40 -18.14
CA ARG A 421 34.59 -8.69 -16.81
C ARG A 421 34.85 -7.39 -16.05
N LYS A 422 33.77 -6.72 -15.61
CA LYS A 422 33.85 -5.87 -14.41
C LYS A 422 33.39 -6.71 -13.24
N PRO A 423 34.23 -7.00 -12.23
CA PRO A 423 33.78 -7.65 -11.02
C PRO A 423 32.89 -6.66 -10.27
N VAL A 424 31.60 -7.00 -10.14
CA VAL A 424 30.75 -6.39 -9.11
C VAL A 424 31.18 -7.00 -7.79
N ASP A 425 32.31 -6.50 -7.29
CA ASP A 425 32.79 -6.74 -5.93
C ASP A 425 32.92 -5.36 -5.25
N ARG A 426 31.80 -4.64 -5.21
CA ARG A 426 31.60 -3.59 -4.22
C ARG A 426 31.05 -4.31 -3.01
N GLN A 427 31.87 -4.43 -1.97
CA GLN A 427 31.55 -5.03 -0.68
C GLN A 427 30.10 -4.70 -0.27
N ILE A 428 29.19 -5.66 -0.47
CA ILE A 428 27.87 -5.62 0.13
C ILE A 428 28.12 -5.71 1.65
N PRO A 429 27.60 -4.77 2.47
CA PRO A 429 27.74 -4.86 3.92
C PRO A 429 27.25 -6.23 4.40
N VAL A 430 27.98 -6.86 5.30
CA VAL A 430 27.55 -8.11 5.92
C VAL A 430 26.27 -7.82 6.70
N CYS A 431 25.12 -8.23 6.17
CA CYS A 431 23.86 -8.22 6.92
C CYS A 431 23.94 -9.36 7.92
N ASN A 432 24.09 -9.05 9.21
CA ASN A 432 24.11 -10.11 10.22
C ASN A 432 22.69 -10.63 10.49
N VAL A 433 21.68 -9.80 10.21
CA VAL A 433 20.26 -10.14 10.39
C VAL A 433 19.83 -11.27 9.47
N SER A 434 20.23 -11.31 8.20
CA SER A 434 19.87 -12.39 7.26
C SER A 434 20.29 -13.77 7.78
N LYS A 435 21.49 -13.89 8.34
CA LYS A 435 21.99 -15.14 8.95
C LYS A 435 21.20 -15.51 10.20
N LYS A 436 20.86 -14.53 11.05
CA LYS A 436 19.99 -14.73 12.22
C LYS A 436 18.65 -15.30 11.77
N VAL A 437 17.99 -14.68 10.79
CA VAL A 437 16.70 -15.11 10.24
C VAL A 437 16.78 -16.54 9.71
N ILE A 438 17.75 -16.84 8.84
CA ILE A 438 17.90 -18.19 8.27
C ILE A 438 18.11 -19.24 9.37
N SER A 439 18.96 -18.96 10.36
CA SER A 439 19.23 -19.92 11.46
C SER A 439 18.01 -20.22 12.35
N GLN A 440 17.08 -19.26 12.45
CA GLN A 440 15.92 -19.37 13.32
C GLN A 440 14.66 -19.82 12.57
N LEU A 441 14.44 -19.34 11.36
CA LEU A 441 13.23 -19.59 10.57
C LEU A 441 13.38 -20.73 9.56
N LEU A 442 14.54 -20.95 8.93
CA LEU A 442 14.72 -22.03 7.95
C LEU A 442 14.86 -23.38 8.65
N ARG A 443 13.74 -23.91 9.16
CA ARG A 443 13.67 -25.17 9.90
C ARG A 443 12.59 -26.10 9.34
N PRO A 444 12.81 -26.69 8.15
CA PRO A 444 11.79 -27.47 7.45
C PRO A 444 11.11 -28.57 8.29
N ARG A 445 11.88 -29.29 9.13
CA ARG A 445 11.37 -30.39 10.00
C ARG A 445 10.97 -29.97 11.41
N GLY A 446 11.27 -28.74 11.81
CA GLY A 446 11.32 -28.37 13.23
C GLY A 446 10.71 -27.02 13.56
N TRP A 447 10.21 -26.30 12.56
CA TRP A 447 9.53 -25.05 12.81
C TRP A 447 8.21 -25.30 13.54
N LYS A 448 7.96 -24.49 14.56
CA LYS A 448 6.70 -24.43 15.29
C LYS A 448 6.36 -22.95 15.49
N PRO A 449 5.08 -22.57 15.39
CA PRO A 449 4.68 -21.20 15.66
C PRO A 449 5.02 -20.82 17.12
N PRO A 450 5.51 -19.59 17.36
CA PRO A 450 5.82 -19.12 18.71
C PRO A 450 4.55 -19.01 19.56
N LEU A 451 4.63 -19.47 20.82
CA LEU A 451 3.47 -19.60 21.73
C LEU A 451 2.69 -18.31 22.02
N HIS A 452 3.33 -17.14 21.86
CA HIS A 452 2.73 -15.82 22.13
C HIS A 452 2.80 -14.93 20.88
N ARG A 453 2.92 -15.54 19.70
CA ARG A 453 3.08 -14.83 18.42
C ARG A 453 4.18 -13.77 18.43
N GLN A 454 5.15 -13.79 19.34
CA GLN A 454 6.26 -12.83 19.31
C GLN A 454 7.11 -13.06 18.06
N PHE A 455 7.50 -11.98 17.39
CA PHE A 455 8.37 -12.07 16.22
C PHE A 455 9.84 -12.00 16.62
N ILE A 456 10.70 -12.72 15.88
CA ILE A 456 12.12 -12.91 16.24
C ILE A 456 12.99 -11.68 15.98
N LEU A 457 12.52 -10.76 15.13
CA LEU A 457 13.23 -9.54 14.79
C LEU A 457 12.55 -8.34 15.42
N ASP A 458 13.36 -7.38 15.86
CA ASP A 458 12.86 -6.05 16.19
C ASP A 458 12.71 -5.17 14.93
N CYS A 459 12.12 -3.99 15.13
CA CYS A 459 11.89 -3.00 14.09
C CYS A 459 13.17 -2.63 13.31
N ASN A 460 14.30 -2.44 14.00
CA ASN A 460 15.55 -2.02 13.36
C ASN A 460 16.18 -3.17 12.55
N GLU A 461 16.11 -4.40 13.07
CA GLU A 461 16.59 -5.58 12.34
C GLU A 461 15.81 -5.79 11.04
N ILE A 462 14.48 -5.60 11.06
CA ILE A 462 13.67 -5.69 9.84
C ILE A 462 14.04 -4.60 8.83
N VAL A 463 14.30 -3.37 9.31
CA VAL A 463 14.74 -2.26 8.46
C VAL A 463 16.09 -2.56 7.81
N GLU A 464 17.07 -3.04 8.59
CA GLU A 464 18.40 -3.44 8.08
C GLU A 464 18.28 -4.51 6.99
N LEU A 465 17.42 -5.51 7.23
CA LEU A 465 17.15 -6.58 6.25
C LEU A 465 16.54 -6.01 4.97
N CYS A 466 15.56 -5.09 5.09
CA CYS A 466 14.95 -4.43 3.94
C CYS A 466 15.97 -3.60 3.16
N GLU A 467 16.79 -2.79 3.82
CA GLU A 467 17.84 -2.01 3.15
C GLU A 467 18.84 -2.89 2.40
N CYS A 468 19.16 -4.06 2.94
CA CYS A 468 20.04 -5.02 2.29
C CYS A 468 19.42 -5.64 1.04
N ALA A 469 18.16 -6.06 1.12
CA ALA A 469 17.45 -6.66 0.01
C ALA A 469 17.09 -5.62 -1.09
N GLU A 470 16.67 -4.42 -0.71
CA GLU A 470 16.34 -3.33 -1.63
C GLU A 470 17.52 -2.93 -2.52
N ARG A 471 18.73 -2.88 -1.96
CA ARG A 471 19.95 -2.64 -2.73
C ARG A 471 20.18 -3.69 -3.81
N ILE A 472 19.80 -4.94 -3.56
CA ILE A 472 19.90 -6.02 -4.55
C ILE A 472 18.82 -5.80 -5.62
N PHE A 473 17.56 -5.62 -5.21
CA PHE A 473 16.44 -5.45 -6.14
C PHE A 473 16.56 -4.22 -7.05
N SER A 474 17.10 -3.11 -6.53
CA SER A 474 17.35 -1.89 -7.31
C SER A 474 18.43 -2.07 -8.39
N MET A 475 19.29 -3.08 -8.28
CA MET A 475 20.30 -3.42 -9.29
C MET A 475 19.84 -4.50 -10.27
N GLU A 476 18.83 -5.30 -9.90
CA GLU A 476 18.27 -6.32 -10.78
C GLU A 476 17.45 -5.68 -11.90
N PRO A 477 17.28 -6.33 -13.05
CA PRO A 477 16.38 -5.86 -14.11
C PRO A 477 14.90 -6.09 -13.72
N THR A 478 13.99 -5.34 -14.34
CA THR A 478 12.54 -5.50 -14.11
C THR A 478 12.02 -6.87 -14.56
N VAL A 479 12.61 -7.43 -15.63
CA VAL A 479 12.43 -8.84 -16.03
C VAL A 479 13.73 -9.57 -15.76
N LEU A 480 13.72 -10.48 -14.77
CA LEU A 480 14.88 -11.29 -14.42
C LEU A 480 15.25 -12.24 -15.56
N GLN A 481 16.55 -12.48 -15.75
CA GLN A 481 17.06 -13.41 -16.77
C GLN A 481 17.67 -14.61 -16.05
N LEU A 482 16.98 -15.75 -16.10
CA LEU A 482 17.29 -16.93 -15.30
C LEU A 482 17.65 -18.13 -16.18
N ARG A 483 18.34 -19.11 -15.60
CA ARG A 483 18.73 -20.36 -16.27
C ARG A 483 18.16 -21.54 -15.53
N ALA A 484 17.92 -22.63 -16.26
CA ALA A 484 17.52 -23.89 -15.65
C ALA A 484 18.75 -24.60 -15.05
N PRO A 485 18.60 -25.37 -13.96
CA PRO A 485 17.34 -25.75 -13.32
C PRO A 485 16.84 -24.72 -12.28
N VAL A 486 15.52 -24.61 -12.15
CA VAL A 486 14.83 -23.70 -11.21
C VAL A 486 13.64 -24.39 -10.56
N LYS A 487 13.42 -24.16 -9.27
CA LYS A 487 12.17 -24.43 -8.57
C LYS A 487 11.31 -23.17 -8.55
N ILE A 488 10.04 -23.31 -8.95
CA ILE A 488 9.10 -22.21 -9.04
C ILE A 488 8.01 -22.43 -7.98
N PHE A 489 7.76 -21.40 -7.19
CA PHE A 489 6.76 -21.35 -6.11
C PHE A 489 5.71 -20.30 -6.46
N GLY A 490 4.43 -20.65 -6.35
CA GLY A 490 3.31 -19.71 -6.46
C GLY A 490 3.02 -19.02 -5.14
N ASP A 491 1.76 -18.64 -4.93
CA ASP A 491 1.29 -17.90 -3.76
C ASP A 491 1.57 -18.65 -2.45
N LEU A 492 2.00 -17.89 -1.43
CA LEU A 492 2.32 -18.41 -0.09
C LEU A 492 1.43 -17.82 0.99
N HIS A 493 1.05 -16.55 0.87
CA HIS A 493 0.05 -15.90 1.72
C HIS A 493 0.26 -16.15 3.22
N GLY A 494 1.47 -15.92 3.74
CA GLY A 494 1.75 -16.10 5.16
C GLY A 494 1.54 -17.52 5.70
N GLN A 495 1.35 -18.55 4.85
CA GLN A 495 1.26 -19.96 5.26
C GLN A 495 2.66 -20.55 5.43
N PHE A 496 3.42 -19.99 6.37
CA PHE A 496 4.82 -20.35 6.62
C PHE A 496 5.05 -21.84 6.88
N GLY A 497 4.09 -22.51 7.55
CA GLY A 497 4.15 -23.96 7.76
C GLY A 497 4.18 -24.76 6.46
N ASP A 498 3.43 -24.34 5.44
CA ASP A 498 3.43 -24.98 4.12
C ASP A 498 4.75 -24.74 3.38
N LEU A 499 5.32 -23.53 3.48
CA LEU A 499 6.66 -23.25 2.96
C LEU A 499 7.71 -24.17 3.58
N MET A 500 7.66 -24.40 4.89
CA MET A 500 8.56 -25.32 5.58
C MET A 500 8.37 -26.77 5.12
N ARG A 501 7.12 -27.21 4.93
CA ARG A 501 6.80 -28.55 4.42
C ARG A 501 7.32 -28.75 3.00
N LEU A 502 7.14 -27.76 2.12
CA LEU A 502 7.69 -27.78 0.75
C LEU A 502 9.22 -27.89 0.77
N PHE A 503 9.90 -27.14 1.64
CA PHE A 503 11.35 -27.24 1.79
C PHE A 503 11.82 -28.58 2.38
N ASP A 504 11.03 -29.20 3.26
CA ASP A 504 11.39 -30.50 3.85
C ASP A 504 11.27 -31.62 2.81
N GLU A 505 10.16 -31.63 2.07
CA GLU A 505 9.83 -32.70 1.15
C GLU A 505 10.61 -32.60 -0.17
N TYR A 506 10.81 -31.37 -0.66
CA TYR A 506 11.37 -31.15 -1.99
C TYR A 506 12.75 -30.48 -2.00
N GLY A 507 13.33 -30.21 -0.83
CA GLY A 507 14.66 -29.60 -0.69
C GLY A 507 14.60 -28.12 -0.35
N SER A 508 15.53 -27.69 0.50
CA SER A 508 15.59 -26.35 1.09
C SER A 508 16.73 -25.50 0.53
N PRO A 509 16.57 -24.17 0.46
CA PRO A 509 17.59 -23.22 0.00
C PRO A 509 18.71 -23.04 1.04
N SER A 510 19.50 -24.09 1.27
CA SER A 510 20.66 -24.10 2.17
C SER A 510 21.79 -24.95 1.59
N THR A 511 23.00 -24.77 2.10
CA THR A 511 24.18 -25.58 1.68
C THR A 511 24.00 -27.07 1.95
N ALA A 512 23.24 -27.43 3.00
CA ALA A 512 22.88 -28.83 3.30
C ALA A 512 21.70 -29.34 2.46
N GLY A 513 20.90 -28.42 1.92
CA GLY A 513 19.87 -28.72 0.93
C GLY A 513 20.45 -28.70 -0.48
N ASP A 514 19.92 -27.83 -1.33
CA ASP A 514 20.14 -27.93 -2.77
C ASP A 514 20.46 -26.62 -3.51
N ILE A 515 20.65 -25.55 -2.75
CA ILE A 515 20.89 -24.22 -3.31
C ILE A 515 22.16 -24.11 -4.18
N SER A 516 23.06 -25.08 -4.08
CA SER A 516 24.28 -25.13 -4.89
C SER A 516 24.05 -25.61 -6.33
N TYR A 517 22.90 -26.23 -6.61
CA TYR A 517 22.63 -26.84 -7.93
C TYR A 517 21.29 -26.45 -8.55
N ILE A 518 20.36 -25.87 -7.79
CA ILE A 518 19.06 -25.42 -8.31
C ILE A 518 18.70 -24.03 -7.75
N ASP A 519 18.21 -23.18 -8.64
CA ASP A 519 17.75 -21.83 -8.29
C ASP A 519 16.29 -21.89 -7.80
N TYR A 520 15.86 -20.86 -7.09
CA TYR A 520 14.55 -20.71 -6.47
C TYR A 520 13.89 -19.43 -6.98
N LEU A 521 12.70 -19.56 -7.57
CA LEU A 521 11.88 -18.46 -8.05
C LEU A 521 10.53 -18.47 -7.34
N PHE A 522 10.16 -17.36 -6.72
CA PHE A 522 8.85 -17.19 -6.10
C PHE A 522 8.05 -16.12 -6.85
N LEU A 523 6.77 -16.41 -7.11
CA LEU A 523 5.95 -15.67 -8.07
C LEU A 523 5.15 -14.49 -7.49
N GLY A 524 5.24 -14.22 -6.18
CA GLY A 524 4.49 -13.15 -5.52
C GLY A 524 3.52 -13.69 -4.47
N ASP A 525 2.72 -12.78 -3.90
CA ASP A 525 1.72 -13.04 -2.86
C ASP A 525 2.31 -13.79 -1.67
N TYR A 526 3.31 -13.16 -1.06
CA TYR A 526 4.05 -13.67 0.10
C TYR A 526 3.28 -13.45 1.40
N VAL A 527 2.57 -12.32 1.47
CA VAL A 527 1.90 -11.80 2.67
C VAL A 527 0.38 -11.90 2.56
N ASP A 528 -0.32 -11.50 3.63
CA ASP A 528 -1.78 -11.55 3.80
C ASP A 528 -2.36 -12.96 3.88
N ARG A 529 -3.64 -13.05 4.29
CA ARG A 529 -4.51 -14.25 4.30
C ARG A 529 -4.10 -15.39 5.24
N GLY A 530 -2.81 -15.61 5.48
CA GLY A 530 -2.27 -16.51 6.49
C GLY A 530 -1.74 -15.78 7.72
N GLN A 531 -1.35 -16.57 8.72
CA GLN A 531 -1.05 -16.07 10.08
C GLN A 531 0.40 -15.64 10.31
N HIS A 532 1.31 -15.91 9.38
CA HIS A 532 2.77 -15.79 9.53
C HIS A 532 3.42 -15.10 8.32
N SER A 533 2.86 -13.96 7.91
CA SER A 533 3.39 -13.17 6.79
C SER A 533 4.77 -12.63 7.10
N LEU A 534 5.03 -12.19 8.35
CA LEU A 534 6.33 -11.69 8.77
C LEU A 534 7.42 -12.75 8.68
N GLU A 535 7.18 -13.98 9.17
CA GLU A 535 8.12 -15.08 9.00
C GLU A 535 8.37 -15.38 7.52
N THR A 536 7.31 -15.38 6.71
CA THR A 536 7.39 -15.68 5.28
C THR A 536 8.25 -14.67 4.55
N ILE A 537 7.90 -13.37 4.61
CA ILE A 537 8.65 -12.37 3.85
C ILE A 537 10.07 -12.18 4.38
N THR A 538 10.29 -12.17 5.70
CA THR A 538 11.64 -11.98 6.23
C THR A 538 12.55 -13.15 5.91
N LEU A 539 12.07 -14.39 5.92
CA LEU A 539 12.86 -15.53 5.46
C LEU A 539 13.24 -15.39 3.98
N LEU A 540 12.29 -15.05 3.11
CA LEU A 540 12.56 -14.89 1.69
C LEU A 540 13.55 -13.75 1.41
N LEU A 541 13.42 -12.62 2.11
CA LEU A 541 14.39 -11.52 2.01
C LEU A 541 15.77 -11.92 2.55
N ALA A 542 15.86 -12.66 3.66
CA ALA A 542 17.12 -13.13 4.19
C ALA A 542 17.81 -14.10 3.22
N LEU A 543 17.06 -15.03 2.63
CA LEU A 543 17.54 -15.91 1.57
C LEU A 543 18.00 -15.15 0.33
N LYS A 544 17.27 -14.10 -0.07
CA LYS A 544 17.68 -13.21 -1.17
C LYS A 544 19.00 -12.49 -0.87
N VAL A 545 19.20 -12.04 0.37
CA VAL A 545 20.42 -11.35 0.79
C VAL A 545 21.63 -12.30 0.83
N GLU A 546 21.47 -13.51 1.36
CA GLU A 546 22.58 -14.49 1.41
C GLU A 546 22.87 -15.14 0.05
N TYR A 547 21.84 -15.32 -0.78
CA TYR A 547 21.93 -16.05 -2.05
C TYR A 547 21.32 -15.27 -3.22
N PRO A 548 21.81 -14.04 -3.50
CA PRO A 548 21.17 -13.12 -4.45
C PRO A 548 21.14 -13.63 -5.89
N ARG A 549 22.00 -14.59 -6.24
CA ARG A 549 22.09 -15.21 -7.57
C ARG A 549 21.29 -16.50 -7.72
N ASN A 550 20.76 -17.06 -6.62
CA ASN A 550 20.06 -18.33 -6.61
C ASN A 550 18.62 -18.20 -6.11
N VAL A 551 18.29 -17.13 -5.39
CA VAL A 551 16.94 -16.87 -4.88
C VAL A 551 16.39 -15.63 -5.57
N HIS A 552 15.22 -15.77 -6.18
CA HIS A 552 14.58 -14.78 -7.03
C HIS A 552 13.14 -14.59 -6.56
N LEU A 553 12.76 -13.33 -6.34
CA LEU A 553 11.42 -12.95 -5.90
C LEU A 553 10.87 -11.97 -6.94
N ILE A 554 9.69 -12.25 -7.48
CA ILE A 554 8.94 -11.28 -8.30
C ILE A 554 7.72 -10.76 -7.54
N ARG A 555 7.14 -9.67 -7.99
CA ARG A 555 6.05 -9.00 -7.27
C ARG A 555 4.70 -9.66 -7.53
N GLY A 556 3.92 -9.92 -6.48
CA GLY A 556 2.50 -10.23 -6.57
C GLY A 556 1.61 -9.01 -6.31
N ASN A 557 0.29 -9.19 -6.40
CA ASN A 557 -0.65 -8.09 -6.17
C ASN A 557 -0.82 -7.77 -4.67
N HIS A 558 -0.52 -8.71 -3.77
CA HIS A 558 -0.50 -8.47 -2.33
C HIS A 558 0.76 -7.75 -1.83
N GLU A 559 1.78 -7.62 -2.67
CA GLU A 559 2.92 -6.74 -2.42
C GLU A 559 2.60 -5.27 -2.81
N ALA A 560 1.36 -4.82 -2.54
CA ALA A 560 0.87 -3.46 -2.71
C ALA A 560 0.24 -2.96 -1.40
N ALA A 561 0.56 -1.73 -1.00
CA ALA A 561 0.24 -1.22 0.34
C ALA A 561 -1.28 -1.12 0.59
N ASP A 562 -2.04 -0.71 -0.40
CA ASP A 562 -3.50 -0.65 -0.34
C ASP A 562 -4.13 -2.05 -0.15
N ILE A 563 -3.56 -3.08 -0.78
CA ILE A 563 -4.02 -4.46 -0.67
C ILE A 563 -3.66 -5.05 0.69
N ASN A 564 -2.38 -5.00 1.08
CA ASN A 564 -1.93 -5.65 2.31
C ASN A 564 -2.22 -4.87 3.59
N ALA A 565 -2.70 -3.63 3.47
CA ALA A 565 -3.40 -2.95 4.55
C ALA A 565 -4.75 -3.60 4.88
N LEU A 566 -5.42 -4.19 3.88
CA LEU A 566 -6.76 -4.74 3.99
C LEU A 566 -6.77 -6.25 4.28
N PHE A 567 -5.83 -7.02 3.75
CA PHE A 567 -5.92 -8.49 3.78
C PHE A 567 -5.05 -9.18 4.84
N GLY A 568 -4.46 -8.42 5.76
CA GLY A 568 -3.96 -8.93 7.04
C GLY A 568 -2.54 -8.49 7.43
N PHE A 569 -1.66 -8.17 6.48
CA PHE A 569 -0.25 -7.94 6.78
C PHE A 569 0.01 -6.71 7.65
N ARG A 570 -0.71 -5.61 7.42
CA ARG A 570 -0.62 -4.43 8.31
C ARG A 570 -1.09 -4.77 9.73
N ILE A 571 -2.16 -5.54 9.84
CA ILE A 571 -2.73 -5.98 11.12
C ILE A 571 -1.70 -6.85 11.85
N GLU A 572 -1.09 -7.81 11.16
CA GLU A 572 -0.04 -8.66 11.72
C GLU A 572 1.17 -7.85 12.21
N CYS A 573 1.64 -6.88 11.44
CA CYS A 573 2.73 -6.00 11.85
C CYS A 573 2.39 -5.22 13.14
N VAL A 574 1.20 -4.62 13.19
CA VAL A 574 0.72 -3.82 14.34
C VAL A 574 0.49 -4.69 15.58
N GLU A 575 -0.08 -5.87 15.42
CA GLU A 575 -0.31 -6.82 16.52
C GLU A 575 1.01 -7.25 17.16
N ARG A 576 2.00 -7.62 16.34
CA ARG A 576 3.23 -8.27 16.83
C ARG A 576 4.32 -7.30 17.31
N MET A 577 4.30 -6.05 16.85
CA MET A 577 5.31 -5.04 17.17
C MET A 577 4.72 -3.76 17.81
N GLY A 578 3.41 -3.70 17.96
CA GLY A 578 2.70 -2.51 18.41
C GLY A 578 2.43 -1.51 17.28
N GLU A 579 1.49 -0.61 17.50
CA GLU A 579 0.96 0.30 16.47
C GLU A 579 2.03 1.15 15.77
N ARG A 580 2.95 1.73 16.57
CA ARG A 580 3.98 2.63 16.04
C ARG A 580 5.06 1.88 15.27
N GLU A 581 5.66 0.86 15.86
CA GLU A 581 6.76 0.10 15.23
C GLU A 581 6.23 -0.80 14.12
N GLY A 582 5.11 -1.50 14.35
CA GLY A 582 4.42 -2.30 13.36
C GLY A 582 3.96 -1.48 12.15
N GLY A 583 3.35 -0.32 12.37
CA GLY A 583 2.98 0.59 11.29
C GLY A 583 4.18 1.14 10.51
N PHE A 584 5.32 1.33 11.16
CA PHE A 584 6.57 1.71 10.51
C PHE A 584 7.18 0.57 9.68
N VAL A 585 7.28 -0.64 10.26
CA VAL A 585 7.76 -1.84 9.58
C VAL A 585 6.92 -2.15 8.35
N TRP A 586 5.59 -2.10 8.47
CA TRP A 586 4.67 -2.30 7.36
C TRP A 586 4.94 -1.31 6.20
N ARG A 587 5.14 -0.02 6.50
CA ARG A 587 5.51 0.98 5.47
C ARG A 587 6.86 0.68 4.84
N ARG A 588 7.86 0.33 5.66
CA ARG A 588 9.23 0.04 5.18
C ARG A 588 9.27 -1.16 4.24
N ILE A 589 8.53 -2.22 4.57
CA ILE A 589 8.44 -3.41 3.72
C ILE A 589 7.70 -3.08 2.42
N ASN A 590 6.63 -2.27 2.44
CA ASN A 590 5.95 -1.84 1.21
C ASN A 590 6.85 -0.99 0.30
N GLN A 591 7.69 -0.12 0.85
CA GLN A 591 8.70 0.62 0.06
C GLN A 591 9.68 -0.34 -0.64
N LEU A 592 10.06 -1.44 0.02
CA LEU A 592 10.86 -2.49 -0.61
C LEU A 592 10.07 -3.24 -1.69
N PHE A 593 8.79 -3.51 -1.49
CA PHE A 593 7.94 -4.18 -2.47
C PHE A 593 7.84 -3.41 -3.79
N ASP A 594 7.90 -2.08 -3.76
CA ASP A 594 7.92 -1.26 -4.98
C ASP A 594 9.17 -1.50 -5.84
N TRP A 595 10.25 -2.03 -5.25
CA TRP A 595 11.46 -2.43 -5.95
C TRP A 595 11.44 -3.86 -6.44
N LEU A 596 10.46 -4.71 -6.14
CA LEU A 596 10.48 -6.10 -6.60
C LEU A 596 10.46 -6.20 -8.14
N PRO A 597 11.27 -7.08 -8.76
CA PRO A 597 11.14 -7.43 -10.17
C PRO A 597 9.71 -7.88 -10.51
N LEU A 598 9.26 -7.67 -11.75
CA LEU A 598 7.86 -7.88 -12.12
C LEU A 598 7.63 -9.18 -12.91
N ALA A 599 8.67 -9.74 -13.51
CA ALA A 599 8.63 -11.01 -14.20
C ALA A 599 10.01 -11.68 -14.22
N ALA A 600 10.07 -12.94 -14.61
CA ALA A 600 11.32 -13.66 -14.85
C ALA A 600 11.25 -14.45 -16.16
N LEU A 601 12.29 -14.39 -16.97
CA LEU A 601 12.45 -15.11 -18.21
C LEU A 601 13.51 -16.20 -18.02
N ILE A 602 13.09 -17.47 -18.11
CA ILE A 602 13.96 -18.64 -17.93
C ILE A 602 14.34 -19.19 -19.31
N GLU A 603 15.66 -19.31 -19.56
CA GLU A 603 16.26 -19.81 -20.81
C GLU A 603 15.72 -19.12 -22.08
N ASN A 604 15.21 -17.88 -21.98
CA ASN A 604 14.52 -17.17 -23.06
C ASN A 604 13.34 -17.93 -23.67
N LYS A 605 12.76 -18.89 -22.94
CA LYS A 605 11.68 -19.76 -23.43
C LYS A 605 10.46 -19.82 -22.53
N ILE A 606 10.62 -19.55 -21.24
CA ILE A 606 9.53 -19.60 -20.27
C ILE A 606 9.46 -18.27 -19.55
N ILE A 607 8.34 -17.57 -19.65
CA ILE A 607 8.13 -16.36 -18.85
C ILE A 607 7.30 -16.68 -17.61
N CYS A 608 7.72 -16.15 -16.48
CA CYS A 608 7.08 -16.27 -15.20
C CYS A 608 6.59 -14.90 -14.74
N MET A 609 5.34 -14.82 -14.28
CA MET A 609 4.70 -13.58 -13.79
C MET A 609 3.66 -13.93 -12.73
N HIS A 610 3.19 -12.96 -11.95
CA HIS A 610 2.16 -13.23 -10.94
C HIS A 610 0.76 -13.36 -11.57
N GLY A 611 0.29 -12.24 -12.13
CA GLY A 611 -0.96 -12.05 -12.86
C GLY A 611 -0.96 -12.76 -14.21
N GLY A 612 -0.99 -11.97 -15.27
CA GLY A 612 -0.96 -12.50 -16.63
C GLY A 612 -0.71 -11.41 -17.65
N ILE A 613 -0.99 -11.72 -18.92
CA ILE A 613 -0.75 -10.79 -20.04
C ILE A 613 -1.86 -9.74 -20.21
N GLY A 614 -3.06 -10.01 -19.66
CA GLY A 614 -4.23 -9.14 -19.72
C GLY A 614 -4.52 -8.58 -21.12
N ARG A 615 -4.89 -7.30 -21.18
CA ARG A 615 -5.25 -6.63 -22.44
C ARG A 615 -4.06 -5.95 -23.12
N SER A 616 -3.06 -5.57 -22.34
CA SER A 616 -2.05 -4.58 -22.75
C SER A 616 -0.68 -5.17 -23.06
N ILE A 617 -0.42 -6.43 -22.70
CA ILE A 617 0.91 -7.04 -22.83
C ILE A 617 0.94 -8.00 -24.01
N SER A 618 1.58 -7.57 -25.10
CA SER A 618 1.83 -8.38 -26.30
C SER A 618 3.30 -8.76 -26.44
N HIS A 619 4.21 -7.99 -25.84
CA HIS A 619 5.66 -8.22 -25.89
C HIS A 619 6.32 -8.10 -24.51
N VAL A 620 7.33 -8.94 -24.24
CA VAL A 620 8.10 -8.90 -22.99
C VAL A 620 8.76 -7.54 -22.76
N GLY A 621 9.21 -6.88 -23.83
CA GLY A 621 9.82 -5.55 -23.77
C GLY A 621 8.91 -4.46 -23.15
N GLN A 622 7.58 -4.64 -23.17
CA GLN A 622 6.66 -3.73 -22.49
C GLN A 622 6.83 -3.81 -20.97
N ILE A 623 7.06 -5.00 -20.43
CA ILE A 623 7.33 -5.22 -19.00
C ILE A 623 8.72 -4.66 -18.65
N GLU A 624 9.73 -4.92 -19.48
CA GLU A 624 11.10 -4.43 -19.27
C GLU A 624 11.19 -2.89 -19.21
N SER A 625 10.29 -2.20 -19.92
CA SER A 625 10.25 -0.74 -19.95
C SER A 625 9.76 -0.09 -18.65
N LEU A 626 9.11 -0.86 -17.76
CA LEU A 626 8.62 -0.36 -16.47
C LEU A 626 9.81 -0.07 -15.54
N GLN A 627 9.89 1.19 -15.11
CA GLN A 627 10.93 1.67 -14.20
C GLN A 627 10.55 1.40 -12.75
N ARG A 628 11.44 0.77 -11.99
CA ARG A 628 11.30 0.56 -10.54
C ARG A 628 12.10 1.62 -9.77
N PRO A 629 11.63 2.06 -8.59
CA PRO A 629 10.46 1.55 -7.87
C PRO A 629 9.15 2.03 -8.50
N ILE A 630 8.11 1.20 -8.46
CA ILE A 630 6.82 1.49 -9.07
C ILE A 630 5.70 1.19 -8.10
N THR A 631 4.70 2.06 -7.97
CA THR A 631 3.52 1.82 -7.14
C THR A 631 2.33 1.46 -8.02
N MET A 632 1.24 0.89 -7.46
CA MET A 632 0.01 0.68 -8.23
C MET A 632 -0.62 2.00 -8.72
N GLU A 633 -0.49 3.09 -7.95
CA GLU A 633 -1.02 4.42 -8.31
C GLU A 633 -0.28 5.06 -9.49
N THR A 634 1.03 4.88 -9.55
CA THR A 634 1.88 5.37 -10.66
C THR A 634 1.97 4.35 -11.80
N GLY A 635 1.54 3.12 -11.53
CA GLY A 635 1.56 1.99 -12.43
C GLY A 635 0.73 2.22 -13.69
N SER A 636 1.18 1.64 -14.79
CA SER A 636 0.43 1.64 -16.04
C SER A 636 -0.57 0.47 -16.08
N VAL A 637 -1.43 0.45 -17.10
CA VAL A 637 -2.30 -0.70 -17.41
C VAL A 637 -1.48 -1.99 -17.58
N VAL A 638 -0.22 -1.89 -18.02
CA VAL A 638 0.70 -3.03 -18.11
C VAL A 638 0.99 -3.60 -16.71
N LEU A 639 1.30 -2.75 -15.72
CA LEU A 639 1.51 -3.23 -14.34
C LEU A 639 0.24 -3.85 -13.77
N MET A 640 -0.91 -3.21 -13.99
CA MET A 640 -2.20 -3.72 -13.52
C MET A 640 -2.51 -5.10 -14.13
N ASP A 641 -2.42 -5.25 -15.45
CA ASP A 641 -2.65 -6.53 -16.11
C ASP A 641 -1.63 -7.60 -15.65
N LEU A 642 -0.35 -7.23 -15.49
CA LEU A 642 0.73 -8.12 -15.09
C LEU A 642 0.54 -8.71 -13.68
N LEU A 643 -0.12 -7.98 -12.78
CA LEU A 643 -0.35 -8.42 -11.40
C LEU A 643 -1.76 -8.96 -11.16
N TRP A 644 -2.76 -8.58 -11.95
CA TRP A 644 -4.18 -8.86 -11.64
C TRP A 644 -4.99 -9.59 -12.72
N SER A 645 -4.46 -9.77 -13.93
CA SER A 645 -5.22 -10.47 -14.98
C SER A 645 -5.20 -11.98 -14.79
N ASP A 646 -6.27 -12.65 -15.22
CA ASP A 646 -6.42 -14.11 -15.15
C ASP A 646 -6.68 -14.73 -16.53
N PRO A 647 -6.30 -15.98 -16.78
CA PRO A 647 -6.85 -16.75 -17.89
C PRO A 647 -8.38 -16.91 -17.77
N THR A 648 -9.10 -16.96 -18.89
CA THR A 648 -10.54 -17.28 -18.90
C THR A 648 -10.81 -18.67 -18.30
N GLU A 649 -12.04 -18.94 -17.86
CA GLU A 649 -12.42 -20.16 -17.11
C GLU A 649 -11.99 -21.48 -17.77
N ASN A 650 -11.93 -21.53 -19.10
CA ASN A 650 -11.50 -22.71 -19.86
C ASN A 650 -11.08 -22.33 -21.30
N ASP A 651 -10.43 -23.27 -21.98
CA ASP A 651 -9.90 -23.13 -23.33
C ASP A 651 -10.96 -22.88 -24.43
N SER A 652 -12.26 -22.93 -24.12
CA SER A 652 -13.31 -22.61 -25.11
C SER A 652 -13.66 -21.12 -25.16
N VAL A 653 -13.20 -20.33 -24.17
CA VAL A 653 -13.52 -18.91 -24.06
C VAL A 653 -12.33 -18.07 -24.53
N GLU A 654 -12.38 -17.64 -25.79
CA GLU A 654 -11.38 -16.76 -26.42
C GLU A 654 -11.60 -15.26 -26.11
N GLY A 655 -10.56 -14.47 -26.39
CA GLY A 655 -10.57 -13.02 -26.30
C GLY A 655 -10.44 -12.46 -24.88
N LEU A 656 -10.87 -11.21 -24.69
CA LEU A 656 -10.88 -10.57 -23.38
C LEU A 656 -12.29 -10.61 -22.77
N ARG A 657 -12.37 -10.89 -21.46
CA ARG A 657 -13.61 -10.75 -20.69
C ARG A 657 -13.37 -9.85 -19.47
N PRO A 658 -14.42 -9.22 -18.92
CA PRO A 658 -14.34 -8.62 -17.60
C PRO A 658 -13.94 -9.67 -16.55
N ASN A 659 -13.10 -9.30 -15.60
CA ASN A 659 -12.72 -10.18 -14.49
C ASN A 659 -13.65 -9.99 -13.29
N ALA A 660 -14.05 -11.10 -12.66
CA ALA A 660 -14.86 -11.10 -11.44
C ALA A 660 -14.12 -10.50 -10.23
N ARG A 661 -12.79 -10.41 -10.26
CA ARG A 661 -11.98 -9.76 -9.20
C ARG A 661 -12.19 -8.26 -9.07
N GLY A 662 -12.79 -7.64 -10.09
CA GLY A 662 -13.35 -6.31 -9.93
C GLY A 662 -12.97 -5.29 -11.00
N PRO A 663 -13.29 -4.02 -10.70
CA PRO A 663 -13.39 -2.98 -11.69
C PRO A 663 -12.33 -2.77 -12.75
N GLY A 664 -12.60 -3.11 -14.01
CA GLY A 664 -11.63 -2.79 -15.06
C GLY A 664 -10.40 -3.71 -15.02
N LEU A 665 -10.48 -4.84 -14.33
CA LEU A 665 -9.61 -6.01 -14.53
C LEU A 665 -10.18 -6.88 -15.66
N VAL A 666 -9.34 -7.68 -16.30
CA VAL A 666 -9.73 -8.54 -17.42
C VAL A 666 -9.26 -9.96 -17.23
N THR A 667 -9.99 -10.89 -17.84
CA THR A 667 -9.47 -12.22 -18.14
C THR A 667 -9.10 -12.32 -19.62
N PHE A 668 -8.17 -13.21 -19.97
CA PHE A 668 -7.67 -13.40 -21.33
C PHE A 668 -7.78 -14.87 -21.78
N GLY A 669 -8.23 -15.07 -23.01
CA GLY A 669 -8.45 -16.38 -23.62
C GLY A 669 -7.16 -17.06 -24.11
N PRO A 670 -7.27 -18.33 -24.52
CA PRO A 670 -6.12 -19.10 -25.00
C PRO A 670 -5.53 -18.56 -26.30
N ASP A 671 -6.34 -17.92 -27.15
CA ASP A 671 -5.91 -17.22 -28.36
C ASP A 671 -4.83 -16.18 -28.05
N ARG A 672 -5.01 -15.39 -26.99
CA ARG A 672 -4.05 -14.36 -26.57
C ARG A 672 -2.78 -14.95 -25.99
N VAL A 673 -2.88 -16.06 -25.26
CA VAL A 673 -1.71 -16.79 -24.74
C VAL A 673 -0.85 -17.31 -25.89
N LEU A 674 -1.48 -17.97 -26.87
CA LEU A 674 -0.79 -18.52 -28.04
C LEU A 674 -0.15 -17.41 -28.89
N GLU A 675 -0.86 -16.30 -29.09
CA GLU A 675 -0.35 -15.12 -29.79
C GLU A 675 0.85 -14.50 -29.06
N PHE A 676 0.75 -14.30 -27.74
CA PHE A 676 1.84 -13.78 -26.94
C PHE A 676 3.09 -14.69 -26.99
N CYS A 677 2.91 -16.00 -26.80
CA CYS A 677 4.01 -16.95 -26.88
C CYS A 677 4.69 -16.91 -28.26
N LYS A 678 3.90 -16.87 -29.34
CA LYS A 678 4.41 -16.75 -30.70
C LYS A 678 5.17 -15.45 -30.93
N ASN A 679 4.64 -14.32 -30.48
CA ASN A 679 5.23 -12.99 -30.68
C ASN A 679 6.56 -12.80 -29.94
N ASN A 680 6.83 -13.61 -28.92
CA ASN A 680 8.01 -13.51 -28.06
C ASN A 680 8.94 -14.74 -28.15
N ASP A 681 8.66 -15.68 -29.07
CA ASP A 681 9.39 -16.96 -29.21
C ASP A 681 9.48 -17.77 -27.90
N LEU A 682 8.38 -17.74 -27.13
CA LEU A 682 8.22 -18.44 -25.86
C LEU A 682 7.43 -19.74 -26.05
N GLN A 683 7.70 -20.71 -25.18
CA GLN A 683 7.01 -22.00 -25.13
C GLN A 683 5.90 -22.03 -24.08
N LEU A 684 6.07 -21.26 -22.99
CA LEU A 684 5.24 -21.39 -21.80
C LEU A 684 5.19 -20.08 -21.00
N ILE A 685 4.00 -19.77 -20.48
CA ILE A 685 3.77 -18.80 -19.41
C ILE A 685 3.56 -19.60 -18.12
N ILE A 686 4.27 -19.26 -17.05
CA ILE A 686 4.00 -19.78 -15.70
C ILE A 686 3.52 -18.63 -14.85
N ARG A 687 2.36 -18.78 -14.20
CA ARG A 687 1.73 -17.74 -13.41
C ARG A 687 1.14 -18.24 -12.10
N ALA A 688 0.73 -17.35 -11.20
CA ALA A 688 0.24 -17.70 -9.85
C ALA A 688 -1.19 -17.16 -9.57
N HIS A 689 -1.45 -16.44 -8.47
CA HIS A 689 -2.66 -15.61 -8.15
C HIS A 689 -4.04 -16.31 -8.04
N GLU A 690 -4.29 -17.38 -8.80
CA GLU A 690 -5.53 -18.14 -8.79
C GLU A 690 -5.33 -19.42 -7.99
N CYS A 691 -6.14 -19.58 -6.93
CA CYS A 691 -6.24 -20.83 -6.21
C CYS A 691 -6.84 -21.90 -7.13
N VAL A 692 -6.09 -22.97 -7.38
CA VAL A 692 -6.47 -24.14 -8.19
C VAL A 692 -6.42 -25.40 -7.32
N MET A 693 -7.37 -26.32 -7.53
CA MET A 693 -7.61 -27.44 -6.61
C MET A 693 -6.38 -28.34 -6.40
N ASP A 694 -5.62 -28.63 -7.45
CA ASP A 694 -4.45 -29.50 -7.41
C ASP A 694 -3.14 -28.73 -7.17
N GLY A 695 -3.21 -27.44 -6.83
CA GLY A 695 -2.05 -26.56 -6.67
C GLY A 695 -1.38 -26.15 -7.99
N PHE A 696 -1.72 -26.80 -9.12
CA PHE A 696 -1.38 -26.30 -10.44
C PHE A 696 -2.47 -26.65 -11.46
N GLU A 697 -2.59 -25.86 -12.53
CA GLU A 697 -3.55 -26.08 -13.62
C GLU A 697 -2.93 -25.70 -14.96
N ARG A 698 -3.24 -26.44 -16.03
CA ARG A 698 -2.82 -26.14 -17.41
C ARG A 698 -3.94 -25.44 -18.16
N PHE A 699 -3.58 -24.44 -18.96
CA PHE A 699 -4.47 -23.68 -19.83
C PHE A 699 -3.83 -23.47 -21.21
N ALA A 700 -4.65 -23.12 -22.20
CA ALA A 700 -4.23 -22.86 -23.58
C ALA A 700 -3.40 -24.00 -24.18
N GLN A 701 -3.95 -25.22 -24.12
CA GLN A 701 -3.28 -26.45 -24.57
C GLN A 701 -1.93 -26.71 -23.88
N GLY A 702 -1.75 -26.18 -22.67
CA GLY A 702 -0.51 -26.31 -21.88
C GLY A 702 0.54 -25.22 -22.14
N HIS A 703 0.22 -24.15 -22.87
CA HIS A 703 1.10 -22.97 -23.04
C HIS A 703 1.01 -22.00 -21.86
N LEU A 704 0.10 -22.22 -20.92
CA LEU A 704 0.07 -21.53 -19.63
C LEU A 704 -0.11 -22.54 -18.49
N ILE A 705 0.62 -22.34 -17.40
CA ILE A 705 0.44 -23.05 -16.13
C ILE A 705 0.16 -22.04 -15.02
N THR A 706 -0.97 -22.22 -14.33
CA THR A 706 -1.26 -21.54 -13.06
C THR A 706 -0.72 -22.38 -11.91
N LEU A 707 -0.05 -21.77 -10.93
CA LEU A 707 0.63 -22.41 -9.81
C LEU A 707 0.26 -21.75 -8.48
N PHE A 708 -0.07 -22.54 -7.47
CA PHE A 708 -0.46 -22.09 -6.14
C PHE A 708 0.20 -22.97 -5.09
N SER A 709 0.97 -22.38 -4.15
CA SER A 709 1.83 -23.14 -3.23
C SER A 709 1.29 -23.28 -1.80
N ALA A 710 0.16 -22.63 -1.47
CA ALA A 710 -0.49 -22.72 -0.16
C ALA A 710 -1.61 -23.79 -0.14
N THR A 711 -1.61 -24.68 0.86
CA THR A 711 -2.63 -25.73 1.01
C THR A 711 -3.85 -25.21 1.76
N ASN A 712 -5.04 -25.73 1.46
CA ASN A 712 -6.29 -25.34 2.13
C ASN A 712 -6.40 -23.82 2.34
N TYR A 713 -6.24 -23.08 1.25
CA TYR A 713 -6.14 -21.64 1.26
C TYR A 713 -7.28 -20.99 2.05
N CYS A 714 -6.92 -20.02 2.90
CA CYS A 714 -7.83 -19.35 3.84
C CYS A 714 -8.60 -20.29 4.79
N GLY A 715 -8.21 -21.57 4.90
CA GLY A 715 -8.89 -22.58 5.71
C GLY A 715 -10.13 -23.21 5.08
N THR A 716 -10.52 -22.81 3.86
CA THR A 716 -11.82 -23.15 3.26
C THR A 716 -11.73 -23.77 1.86
N ALA A 717 -10.63 -23.54 1.13
CA ALA A 717 -10.49 -23.98 -0.25
C ALA A 717 -10.26 -25.50 -0.38
N ASN A 718 -9.62 -26.12 0.61
CA ASN A 718 -9.20 -27.53 0.61
C ASN A 718 -8.37 -27.94 -0.64
N ASN A 719 -7.68 -26.99 -1.26
CA ASN A 719 -6.77 -27.22 -2.38
C ASN A 719 -5.43 -27.81 -1.92
N ALA A 720 -4.76 -28.53 -2.80
CA ALA A 720 -3.34 -28.85 -2.65
C ALA A 720 -2.47 -27.60 -2.93
N GLY A 721 -1.25 -27.62 -2.39
CA GLY A 721 -0.20 -26.67 -2.72
C GLY A 721 0.83 -27.36 -3.61
N ALA A 722 1.36 -26.67 -4.62
CA ALA A 722 2.36 -27.24 -5.51
C ALA A 722 3.54 -26.30 -5.76
N ILE A 723 4.66 -26.89 -6.17
CA ILE A 723 5.81 -26.20 -6.78
C ILE A 723 6.11 -26.86 -8.12
N LEU A 724 6.77 -26.14 -9.02
CA LEU A 724 7.26 -26.69 -10.29
C LEU A 724 8.77 -26.82 -10.23
N VAL A 725 9.30 -28.00 -10.54
CA VAL A 725 10.74 -28.22 -10.72
C VAL A 725 11.02 -28.24 -12.22
N LEU A 726 11.75 -27.24 -12.71
CA LEU A 726 12.17 -27.13 -14.10
C LEU A 726 13.58 -27.70 -14.26
N GLY A 727 13.69 -28.79 -15.03
CA GLY A 727 14.97 -29.41 -15.38
C GLY A 727 15.76 -28.62 -16.42
N ARG A 728 17.05 -28.96 -16.62
CA ARG A 728 17.91 -28.35 -17.65
C ARG A 728 17.43 -28.62 -19.09
N ASP A 729 16.65 -29.67 -19.26
CA ASP A 729 15.95 -30.04 -20.49
C ASP A 729 14.62 -29.30 -20.68
N LEU A 730 14.32 -28.34 -19.80
CA LEU A 730 13.07 -27.59 -19.72
C LEU A 730 11.84 -28.46 -19.43
N ILE A 731 12.02 -29.69 -18.93
CA ILE A 731 10.91 -30.51 -18.45
C ILE A 731 10.40 -29.94 -17.12
N VAL A 732 9.11 -29.64 -17.08
CA VAL A 732 8.39 -29.16 -15.90
C VAL A 732 7.81 -30.34 -15.12
N VAL A 733 8.24 -30.53 -13.88
CA VAL A 733 7.73 -31.57 -12.98
C VAL A 733 7.01 -30.94 -11.79
N PRO A 734 5.67 -31.08 -11.68
CA PRO A 734 4.94 -30.61 -10.51
C PRO A 734 5.21 -31.49 -9.28
N LYS A 735 5.31 -30.86 -8.11
CA LYS A 735 5.52 -31.48 -6.80
C LYS A 735 4.49 -30.91 -5.82
N LEU A 736 3.74 -31.76 -5.14
CA LEU A 736 2.54 -31.36 -4.40
C LEU A 736 2.64 -31.65 -2.91
N ILE A 737 1.99 -30.84 -2.10
CA ILE A 737 1.63 -31.15 -0.72
C ILE A 737 0.11 -31.04 -0.56
N HIS A 738 -0.46 -31.85 0.32
CA HIS A 738 -1.90 -31.85 0.58
C HIS A 738 -2.22 -31.15 1.92
N PRO A 739 -3.45 -30.64 2.10
CA PRO A 739 -3.91 -30.15 3.40
C PRO A 739 -3.63 -31.13 4.53
N LEU A 740 -3.17 -30.62 5.68
CA LEU A 740 -3.08 -31.44 6.88
C LEU A 740 -4.50 -31.69 7.43
N PRO A 741 -4.74 -32.86 8.06
CA PRO A 741 -5.98 -33.11 8.78
C PRO A 741 -6.24 -32.02 9.84
N PRO A 742 -7.50 -31.68 10.15
CA PRO A 742 -7.81 -30.81 11.28
C PRO A 742 -7.15 -31.35 12.55
N ALA A 743 -6.54 -30.47 13.35
CA ALA A 743 -5.97 -30.88 14.63
C ALA A 743 -7.08 -31.50 15.50
N LEU A 744 -6.86 -32.73 15.97
CA LEU A 744 -7.74 -33.36 16.96
C LEU A 744 -7.69 -32.47 18.22
N THR A 745 -8.80 -31.83 18.55
CA THR A 745 -8.93 -30.97 19.74
C THR A 745 -8.64 -31.79 21.00
N SER A 746 -7.45 -31.64 21.58
CA SER A 746 -7.18 -32.06 22.95
C SER A 746 -7.89 -31.13 23.94
N PRO A 747 -8.35 -31.58 25.13
CA PRO A 747 -9.15 -30.76 26.06
C PRO A 747 -8.43 -29.57 26.70
N ASP A 748 -7.13 -29.37 26.45
CA ASP A 748 -6.28 -28.37 27.12
C ASP A 748 -6.16 -27.05 26.34
N PHE A 749 -7.27 -26.42 25.95
CA PHE A 749 -7.26 -25.08 25.33
C PHE A 749 -7.83 -24.01 26.27
N SER A 750 -6.99 -23.02 26.60
CA SER A 750 -7.42 -21.79 27.31
C SER A 750 -8.21 -20.86 26.36
N PRO A 751 -9.13 -20.03 26.88
CA PRO A 751 -9.95 -19.13 26.09
C PRO A 751 -9.14 -18.13 25.23
N ASP A 752 -8.00 -17.66 25.74
CA ASP A 752 -7.16 -16.68 25.02
C ASP A 752 -6.52 -17.24 23.75
N ARG A 753 -6.24 -18.55 23.69
CA ARG A 753 -5.68 -19.19 22.48
C ARG A 753 -6.70 -19.30 21.33
N LEU A 754 -7.99 -19.45 21.64
CA LEU A 754 -9.05 -19.54 20.64
C LEU A 754 -9.24 -18.22 19.89
N VAL A 755 -8.99 -17.07 20.54
CA VAL A 755 -9.10 -15.74 19.92
C VAL A 755 -7.91 -15.44 19.00
N GLU A 756 -6.69 -15.85 19.38
CA GLU A 756 -5.47 -15.64 18.58
C GLU A 756 -5.38 -16.52 17.31
N ASP A 757 -5.98 -17.71 17.30
CA ASP A 757 -5.98 -18.57 16.11
C ASP A 757 -7.07 -18.20 15.09
N THR A 758 -8.05 -17.36 15.47
CA THR A 758 -9.26 -17.09 14.68
C THR A 758 -9.30 -15.72 14.01
N TRP A 759 -8.47 -14.74 14.41
CA TRP A 759 -8.56 -13.39 13.84
C TRP A 759 -8.38 -13.36 12.30
N MET A 760 -7.45 -14.16 11.75
CA MET A 760 -7.31 -14.29 10.29
C MET A 760 -8.47 -15.04 9.66
N GLN A 761 -9.06 -16.03 10.34
CA GLN A 761 -10.23 -16.74 9.85
C GLN A 761 -11.46 -15.83 9.80
N GLU A 762 -11.64 -14.98 10.81
CA GLU A 762 -12.66 -13.95 10.86
C GLU A 762 -12.45 -12.92 9.74
N LEU A 763 -11.23 -12.41 9.58
CA LEU A 763 -10.89 -11.48 8.49
C LEU A 763 -11.15 -12.10 7.10
N ASN A 764 -10.73 -13.35 6.89
CA ASN A 764 -10.99 -14.08 5.65
C ASN A 764 -12.48 -14.40 5.45
N SER A 765 -13.26 -14.53 6.52
CA SER A 765 -14.72 -14.71 6.41
C SER A 765 -15.42 -13.41 6.02
N GLN A 766 -14.98 -12.28 6.56
CA GLN A 766 -15.47 -10.95 6.18
C GLN A 766 -15.03 -10.52 4.79
N ARG A 767 -13.87 -11.02 4.35
CA ARG A 767 -13.24 -10.68 3.07
C ARG A 767 -12.83 -11.98 2.38
N PRO A 768 -13.74 -12.74 1.78
CA PRO A 768 -13.42 -14.05 1.19
C PRO A 768 -12.37 -13.94 0.08
N PRO A 769 -11.54 -14.98 -0.13
CA PRO A 769 -10.69 -15.06 -1.31
C PRO A 769 -11.54 -15.28 -2.57
N THR A 770 -10.96 -15.00 -3.74
CA THR A 770 -11.58 -15.39 -5.01
C THR A 770 -11.81 -16.90 -5.02
N PRO A 771 -13.00 -17.39 -5.43
CA PRO A 771 -13.33 -18.81 -5.40
C PRO A 771 -12.30 -19.67 -6.13
N THR A 772 -12.05 -20.86 -5.60
CA THR A 772 -11.15 -21.83 -6.23
C THR A 772 -11.68 -22.24 -7.61
N ARG A 773 -10.84 -22.12 -8.62
CA ARG A 773 -11.17 -22.44 -10.01
C ARG A 773 -11.51 -23.93 -10.16
N GLY A 774 -12.61 -24.22 -10.85
CA GLY A 774 -13.06 -25.60 -11.15
C GLY A 774 -13.93 -26.28 -10.08
N ARG A 775 -14.25 -25.65 -8.95
CA ARG A 775 -15.16 -26.23 -7.93
C ARG A 775 -16.64 -25.99 -8.28
N PRO A 776 -17.50 -27.02 -8.35
CA PRO A 776 -18.94 -26.84 -8.49
C PRO A 776 -19.51 -26.10 -7.26
N LEU A 777 -20.26 -25.01 -7.50
CA LEU A 777 -20.90 -24.24 -6.44
C LEU A 777 -22.02 -25.07 -5.76
N PRO A 778 -22.08 -25.15 -4.42
CA PRO A 778 -23.26 -25.64 -3.73
C PRO A 778 -24.46 -24.73 -4.05
N SER A 779 -25.65 -25.32 -4.23
CA SER A 779 -26.88 -24.61 -4.59
C SER A 779 -27.39 -23.59 -3.55
N THR A 780 -26.66 -23.39 -2.45
CA THR A 780 -27.01 -22.50 -1.34
C THR A 780 -26.21 -21.20 -1.28
N ASP A 781 -25.24 -21.00 -2.18
CA ASP A 781 -24.30 -19.85 -2.13
C ASP A 781 -24.61 -18.72 -3.13
N HIS A 782 -25.83 -18.66 -3.67
CA HIS A 782 -26.23 -17.59 -4.58
C HIS A 782 -26.26 -16.19 -3.93
N ASP A 783 -26.21 -16.11 -2.59
CA ASP A 783 -26.18 -14.86 -1.82
C ASP A 783 -24.81 -14.59 -1.14
N SER A 784 -23.76 -15.35 -1.49
CA SER A 784 -22.43 -15.18 -0.90
C SER A 784 -21.66 -14.01 -1.52
N VAL A 785 -21.09 -13.15 -0.65
CA VAL A 785 -20.34 -11.91 -0.96
C VAL A 785 -19.04 -12.17 -1.75
N ALA A 786 -18.70 -13.43 -2.04
CA ALA A 786 -17.54 -13.81 -2.86
C ALA A 786 -17.69 -13.47 -4.36
N TRP A 787 -18.82 -12.88 -4.77
CA TRP A 787 -19.18 -12.56 -6.16
C TRP A 787 -19.71 -11.13 -6.37
N ILE A 788 -19.33 -10.18 -5.51
CA ILE A 788 -19.61 -8.75 -5.73
C ILE A 788 -18.32 -8.05 -6.06
#